data_AF-A0A2V4I7B5-F1
#
_entry.id   AF-A0A2V4I7B5-F1
#
_cell.length_a   1.000
_cell.length_b   1.000
_cell.length_c   1.000
_cell.angle_alpha   90.00
_cell.angle_beta   90.00
_cell.angle_gamma   90.00
#
_symmetry.space_group_name_H-M   'P 1'
#
loop_
_entity.id
_entity.type
_entity.pdbx_description
1 polymer ?
#
loop_
_entity_poly.entity_id
_entity_poly.type
_entity_poly.pdbx_seq_one_letter_code
_entity_poly.pdbx_strand_id
1 'polypeptide(L)'
;MPLSTLIQRSSQPSPSLGEAQAHALLRSHYDLQGTLQVLGSQQDLNFRVDSDQGRFVLKVCHGSYAEVELQAQHAALAFLHGQGVPVPVVRTASTGGLLLDLEVDDQPLRARLLDFIDGQPLTRLGHLPARVMVELGTLCARVDKALADFDHPGLERTLQWDPRHAQVLIPHLSPVLQDAQRRAQVEQVAQAAAARLQPLVDLLPIQAVHLDITDDNVVWARDAERQWQVQGVIDFGDLVRTWRIADLSVTCAALLHHAEGDPLRILPAVSAYHAVNPLHDAELRALWPLVLNRAAVLVLSSEQQLAIDPDNRYTRDNIAHEWEIFDTACAVPAALMEAAILQAAGRKPAGIDLGDCAVLLPTLNSEAVTRVDLGVLSPCCEAGNWEQPGFDQRQLAAQPGPASSLHGQYRLSQTHIDRPEEPATCALGVELNLLPGTALQAPAAGVWQCIGDGRGCLRTAHWSLWLDGLEEAPTDGQALLKGQAIGATCGFIRVQLCVDTDTCPPFFATPSHAAAWLALCPSPRTLLGFDCDAEPLADAQALLARRDASFARSQKHYYAQPPHIERGWRNYLIDMQGRSYLDMLNNVAVLGHGHPRMAAESARQWSLVNTNSRFHYAAIAEFSERLLEVAPEGFDRVFLVNSGTEANDLAIRLAWAYSGGRDLLSVLEAYHGWSVATDAISTSIADNPQALETRPDWVHPVEAPNTFRGRYRGADSAADYLRDVDAKLADLDARGRQLAGIICEPVYGNAGGISLPPGYLREAYAKVRQRGGVCIADEVQVGYGRLGEYFWGFEEQGVVPDIITMAKGMGNGQPLGAVITRREIAEALEAEGYFFSSAGGSPVSCRIGMAVLDVMRDEGLWDNARDVGRYFKARLQALVDKYPLAGAAHGSGFYLGLELVRDRQTLEPATEETMILCDRLRDLGIFMQPTGDYLNILKIKPPMCTTRASVDHFVDSVERVLGEGL
;
A
#
# COMPACT_ATOMS: atom_id res chain seq x y z
N MET A 1 -25.71 5.55 -40.40
CA MET A 1 -24.99 6.12 -41.56
C MET A 1 -24.01 5.08 -42.11
N PRO A 2 -23.50 5.17 -43.35
CA PRO A 2 -22.41 4.29 -43.79
C PRO A 2 -21.11 4.61 -43.02
N LEU A 3 -20.29 3.59 -42.72
CA LEU A 3 -18.99 3.70 -42.06
C LEU A 3 -18.06 4.74 -42.72
N SER A 4 -18.24 5.00 -44.02
CA SER A 4 -17.53 6.05 -44.76
C SER A 4 -17.73 7.46 -44.19
N THR A 5 -18.91 7.76 -43.63
CA THR A 5 -19.18 9.07 -43.00
C THR A 5 -18.48 9.20 -41.65
N LEU A 6 -18.30 8.09 -40.94
CA LEU A 6 -17.53 8.02 -39.70
C LEU A 6 -16.06 8.38 -39.97
N ILE A 7 -15.46 7.68 -40.94
CA ILE A 7 -14.06 7.88 -41.35
C ILE A 7 -13.82 9.30 -41.87
N GLN A 8 -14.82 9.88 -42.56
CA GLN A 8 -14.71 11.25 -43.05
C GLN A 8 -14.74 12.28 -41.90
N ARG A 9 -15.58 12.10 -40.87
CA ARG A 9 -15.64 12.99 -39.71
C ARG A 9 -14.35 12.93 -38.88
N SER A 10 -13.80 11.73 -38.66
CA SER A 10 -12.53 11.57 -37.92
C SER A 10 -11.30 12.10 -38.68
N SER A 11 -11.44 12.41 -39.98
CA SER A 11 -10.36 12.97 -40.82
C SER A 11 -10.35 14.51 -40.92
N GLN A 12 -11.27 15.22 -40.25
CA GLN A 12 -11.34 16.69 -40.29
C GLN A 12 -10.51 17.33 -39.16
N PRO A 13 -9.74 18.41 -39.42
CA PRO A 13 -9.05 19.15 -38.37
C PRO A 13 -10.04 19.95 -37.51
N SER A 14 -9.64 20.35 -36.30
CA SER A 14 -10.45 21.22 -35.43
C SER A 14 -10.88 22.52 -36.15
N PRO A 15 -12.06 23.08 -35.81
CA PRO A 15 -12.52 24.33 -36.40
C PRO A 15 -11.60 25.51 -36.01
N SER A 16 -11.51 26.52 -36.87
CA SER A 16 -10.71 27.72 -36.61
C SER A 16 -11.58 28.85 -36.09
N LEU A 17 -11.30 29.33 -34.87
CA LEU A 17 -11.90 30.56 -34.33
C LEU A 17 -10.82 31.30 -33.54
N GLY A 18 -10.45 32.51 -34.00
CA GLY A 18 -9.47 33.33 -33.31
C GLY A 18 -9.99 33.88 -31.97
N GLU A 19 -9.09 34.18 -31.04
CA GLU A 19 -9.44 34.72 -29.70
C GLU A 19 -10.30 35.98 -29.79
N ALA A 20 -9.99 36.90 -30.72
CA ALA A 20 -10.77 38.11 -30.96
C ALA A 20 -12.21 37.81 -31.44
N GLN A 21 -12.40 36.79 -32.27
CA GLN A 21 -13.71 36.36 -32.75
C GLN A 21 -14.50 35.69 -31.62
N ALA A 22 -13.85 34.85 -30.81
CA ALA A 22 -14.46 34.25 -29.62
C ALA A 22 -14.92 35.31 -28.61
N HIS A 23 -14.12 36.35 -28.35
CA HIS A 23 -14.56 37.50 -27.53
C HIS A 23 -15.76 38.23 -28.12
N ALA A 24 -15.77 38.47 -29.45
CA ALA A 24 -16.88 39.14 -30.12
C ALA A 24 -18.18 38.31 -30.01
N LEU A 25 -18.09 36.99 -30.16
CA LEU A 25 -19.19 36.04 -30.00
C LEU A 25 -19.76 36.09 -28.58
N LEU A 26 -18.89 35.97 -27.55
CA LEU A 26 -19.29 36.00 -26.14
C LEU A 26 -19.98 37.32 -25.76
N ARG A 27 -19.46 38.45 -26.22
CA ARG A 27 -20.06 39.77 -25.96
C ARG A 27 -21.42 39.91 -26.64
N SER A 28 -21.54 39.46 -27.89
CA SER A 28 -22.75 39.70 -28.70
C SER A 28 -23.89 38.75 -28.35
N HIS A 29 -23.59 37.51 -27.96
CA HIS A 29 -24.59 36.48 -27.74
C HIS A 29 -24.82 36.13 -26.27
N TYR A 30 -23.89 36.46 -25.36
CA TYR A 30 -24.00 36.09 -23.95
C TYR A 30 -23.78 37.27 -22.99
N ASP A 31 -23.46 38.47 -23.50
CA ASP A 31 -23.06 39.64 -22.69
C ASP A 31 -21.91 39.31 -21.72
N LEU A 32 -20.98 38.46 -22.16
CA LEU A 32 -19.83 38.03 -21.36
C LEU A 32 -18.53 38.67 -21.85
N GLN A 33 -17.71 39.08 -20.89
CA GLN A 33 -16.33 39.54 -21.10
C GLN A 33 -15.42 38.88 -20.05
N GLY A 34 -14.20 38.55 -20.44
CA GLY A 34 -13.29 37.78 -19.60
C GLY A 34 -12.02 37.41 -20.34
N THR A 35 -11.13 36.65 -19.70
CA THR A 35 -9.95 36.06 -20.35
C THR A 35 -10.29 34.70 -20.95
N LEU A 36 -9.67 34.38 -22.10
CA LEU A 36 -9.84 33.10 -22.77
C LEU A 36 -8.59 32.23 -22.61
N GLN A 37 -8.80 30.95 -22.29
CA GLN A 37 -7.77 29.92 -22.33
C GLN A 37 -8.25 28.76 -23.19
N VAL A 38 -7.50 28.43 -24.24
CA VAL A 38 -7.79 27.25 -25.07
C VAL A 38 -7.66 25.98 -24.22
N LEU A 39 -8.67 25.13 -24.27
CA LEU A 39 -8.67 23.78 -23.72
C LEU A 39 -8.41 22.79 -24.86
N GLY A 40 -7.57 21.77 -24.62
CA GLY A 40 -7.28 20.74 -25.62
C GLY A 40 -8.53 19.92 -26.00
N SER A 41 -8.62 19.52 -27.26
CA SER A 41 -9.65 18.60 -27.77
C SER A 41 -9.15 17.96 -29.07
N GLN A 42 -9.69 16.79 -29.43
CA GLN A 42 -9.36 16.11 -30.68
C GLN A 42 -10.06 16.73 -31.92
N GLN A 43 -11.30 17.19 -31.79
CA GLN A 43 -12.14 17.61 -32.94
C GLN A 43 -12.87 18.95 -32.73
N ASP A 44 -13.09 19.35 -31.49
CA ASP A 44 -13.75 20.61 -31.15
C ASP A 44 -12.72 21.69 -30.80
N LEU A 45 -13.16 22.95 -30.76
CA LEU A 45 -12.39 24.05 -30.20
C LEU A 45 -13.10 24.53 -28.92
N ASN A 46 -12.42 24.38 -27.79
CA ASN A 46 -12.96 24.68 -26.47
C ASN A 46 -12.17 25.84 -25.85
N PHE A 47 -12.87 26.86 -25.34
CA PHE A 47 -12.26 27.94 -24.56
C PHE A 47 -12.83 27.96 -23.15
N ARG A 48 -11.96 27.94 -22.12
CA ARG A 48 -12.33 28.39 -20.79
C ARG A 48 -12.45 29.90 -20.81
N VAL A 49 -13.58 30.40 -20.33
CA VAL A 49 -13.89 31.82 -20.20
C VAL A 49 -13.91 32.16 -18.72
N ASP A 50 -12.95 32.97 -18.27
CA ASP A 50 -12.92 33.50 -16.90
C ASP A 50 -13.51 34.92 -16.91
N SER A 51 -14.75 35.07 -16.47
CA SER A 51 -15.53 36.32 -16.46
C SER A 51 -15.86 36.77 -15.03
N ASP A 52 -16.23 38.04 -14.86
CA ASP A 52 -16.75 38.57 -13.60
C ASP A 52 -18.10 37.93 -13.20
N GLN A 53 -18.83 37.38 -14.17
CA GLN A 53 -20.09 36.65 -13.97
C GLN A 53 -19.89 35.15 -13.68
N GLY A 54 -18.65 34.67 -13.62
CA GLY A 54 -18.30 33.27 -13.36
C GLY A 54 -17.41 32.67 -14.43
N ARG A 55 -17.19 31.35 -14.34
CA ARG A 55 -16.39 30.59 -15.30
C ARG A 55 -17.27 29.77 -16.22
N PHE A 56 -16.94 29.76 -17.51
CA PHE A 56 -17.70 29.07 -18.55
C PHE A 56 -16.78 28.32 -19.52
N VAL A 57 -17.35 27.42 -20.32
CA VAL A 57 -16.69 26.80 -21.47
C VAL A 57 -17.46 27.14 -22.73
N LEU A 58 -16.83 27.87 -23.64
CA LEU A 58 -17.32 28.06 -25.00
C LEU A 58 -16.85 26.86 -25.84
N LYS A 59 -17.77 25.99 -26.24
CA LYS A 59 -17.50 24.88 -27.16
C LYS A 59 -17.91 25.26 -28.58
N VAL A 60 -17.01 25.06 -29.54
CA VAL A 60 -17.21 25.35 -30.96
C VAL A 60 -16.88 24.12 -31.79
N CYS A 61 -17.80 23.72 -32.66
CA CYS A 61 -17.66 22.57 -33.56
C CYS A 61 -18.01 22.97 -35.01
N HIS A 62 -17.68 22.11 -35.97
CA HIS A 62 -18.03 22.33 -37.37
C HIS A 62 -19.55 22.31 -37.60
N GLY A 63 -20.05 23.20 -38.45
CA GLY A 63 -21.47 23.25 -38.83
C GLY A 63 -21.98 22.02 -39.58
N SER A 64 -21.08 21.12 -40.00
CA SER A 64 -21.42 19.81 -40.58
C SER A 64 -21.99 18.82 -39.56
N TYR A 65 -21.84 19.09 -38.25
CA TYR A 65 -22.37 18.26 -37.18
C TYR A 65 -23.89 18.42 -37.15
N ALA A 66 -24.62 17.31 -37.14
CA ALA A 66 -26.08 17.38 -37.22
C ALA A 66 -26.66 18.00 -35.94
N GLU A 67 -27.65 18.88 -36.10
CA GLU A 67 -28.16 19.70 -34.98
C GLU A 67 -28.80 18.86 -33.91
N VAL A 68 -29.52 17.84 -34.35
CA VAL A 68 -30.19 16.87 -33.51
C VAL A 68 -29.20 16.13 -32.59
N GLU A 69 -27.95 15.91 -33.02
CA GLU A 69 -26.90 15.28 -32.20
C GLU A 69 -26.50 16.22 -31.05
N LEU A 70 -26.26 17.51 -31.32
CA LEU A 70 -25.92 18.50 -30.31
C LEU A 70 -27.08 18.80 -29.35
N GLN A 71 -28.31 18.83 -29.88
CA GLN A 71 -29.53 18.95 -29.08
C GLN A 71 -29.68 17.76 -28.11
N ALA A 72 -29.29 16.54 -28.51
CA ALA A 72 -29.28 15.38 -27.62
C ALA A 72 -28.35 15.59 -26.43
N GLN A 73 -27.15 16.14 -26.65
CA GLN A 73 -26.20 16.45 -25.59
C GLN A 73 -26.78 17.48 -24.60
N HIS A 74 -27.40 18.55 -25.11
CA HIS A 74 -28.05 19.56 -24.26
C HIS A 74 -29.19 18.96 -23.43
N ALA A 75 -30.04 18.14 -24.06
CA ALA A 75 -31.15 17.48 -23.39
C ALA A 75 -30.66 16.51 -22.31
N ALA A 76 -29.58 15.77 -22.57
CA ALA A 76 -28.98 14.86 -21.59
C ALA A 76 -28.38 15.60 -20.41
N LEU A 77 -27.65 16.71 -20.65
CA LEU A 77 -27.14 17.57 -19.58
C LEU A 77 -28.26 18.10 -18.68
N ALA A 78 -29.34 18.63 -19.27
CA ALA A 78 -30.48 19.12 -18.51
C ALA A 78 -31.19 17.98 -17.73
N PHE A 79 -31.32 16.81 -18.36
CA PHE A 79 -31.92 15.63 -17.74
C PHE A 79 -31.10 15.14 -16.55
N LEU A 80 -29.79 14.97 -16.70
CA LEU A 80 -28.87 14.52 -15.65
C LEU A 80 -28.77 15.52 -14.50
N HIS A 81 -28.73 16.82 -14.81
CA HIS A 81 -28.78 17.88 -13.81
C HIS A 81 -30.07 17.77 -12.96
N GLY A 82 -31.22 17.51 -13.61
CA GLY A 82 -32.49 17.26 -12.92
C GLY A 82 -32.52 16.02 -12.03
N GLN A 83 -31.65 15.03 -12.29
CA GLN A 83 -31.46 13.82 -11.47
C GLN A 83 -30.40 14.00 -10.37
N GLY A 84 -29.82 15.19 -10.22
CA GLY A 84 -28.77 15.47 -9.23
C GLY A 84 -27.41 14.87 -9.57
N VAL A 85 -27.15 14.57 -10.85
CA VAL A 85 -25.80 14.23 -11.33
C VAL A 85 -25.05 15.54 -11.59
N PRO A 86 -23.82 15.70 -11.06
CA PRO A 86 -23.05 16.91 -11.27
C PRO A 86 -22.54 16.99 -12.71
N VAL A 87 -23.21 17.80 -13.54
CA VAL A 87 -22.92 18.03 -14.96
C VAL A 87 -23.01 19.53 -15.27
N PRO A 88 -22.33 20.01 -16.33
CA PRO A 88 -22.40 21.42 -16.69
C PRO A 88 -23.80 21.80 -17.20
N VAL A 89 -24.21 23.04 -16.94
CA VAL A 89 -25.48 23.58 -17.44
C VAL A 89 -25.25 24.36 -18.72
N VAL A 90 -26.08 24.13 -19.75
CA VAL A 90 -26.05 24.89 -21.00
C VAL A 90 -26.65 26.27 -20.78
N ARG A 91 -25.91 27.31 -21.16
CA ARG A 91 -26.36 28.71 -21.00
C ARG A 91 -27.11 29.18 -22.24
N THR A 92 -28.24 29.82 -21.99
CA THR A 92 -29.07 30.44 -23.03
C THR A 92 -28.42 31.72 -23.53
N ALA A 93 -28.30 31.86 -24.84
CA ALA A 93 -27.87 33.10 -25.48
C ALA A 93 -28.92 34.21 -25.29
N SER A 94 -28.52 35.47 -25.42
CA SER A 94 -29.41 36.65 -25.36
C SER A 94 -30.54 36.61 -26.40
N THR A 95 -30.39 35.82 -27.46
CA THR A 95 -31.41 35.57 -28.50
C THR A 95 -32.43 34.49 -28.12
N GLY A 96 -32.24 33.80 -26.97
CA GLY A 96 -33.10 32.72 -26.48
C GLY A 96 -32.69 31.32 -26.93
N GLY A 97 -31.71 31.18 -27.83
CA GLY A 97 -31.19 29.88 -28.29
C GLY A 97 -30.17 29.26 -27.34
N LEU A 98 -30.14 27.92 -27.26
CA LEU A 98 -29.11 27.16 -26.54
C LEU A 98 -27.93 26.73 -27.44
N LEU A 99 -28.13 26.78 -28.76
CA LEU A 99 -27.13 26.46 -29.78
C LEU A 99 -27.12 27.60 -30.80
N LEU A 100 -25.93 28.10 -31.13
CA LEU A 100 -25.74 29.14 -32.13
C LEU A 100 -25.27 28.52 -33.44
N ASP A 101 -25.96 28.82 -34.54
CA ASP A 101 -25.48 28.61 -35.89
C ASP A 101 -24.77 29.87 -36.38
N LEU A 102 -23.50 29.73 -36.73
CA LEU A 102 -22.61 30.85 -37.04
C LEU A 102 -21.89 30.62 -38.37
N GLU A 103 -21.53 31.70 -39.03
CA GLU A 103 -20.66 31.70 -40.20
C GLU A 103 -19.51 32.68 -39.91
N VAL A 104 -18.31 32.15 -39.76
CA VAL A 104 -17.10 32.92 -39.41
C VAL A 104 -16.03 32.62 -40.46
N ASP A 105 -15.54 33.64 -41.16
CA ASP A 105 -14.55 33.51 -42.23
C ASP A 105 -14.90 32.42 -43.27
N ASP A 106 -16.16 32.40 -43.73
CA ASP A 106 -16.73 31.41 -44.67
C ASP A 106 -16.74 29.96 -44.14
N GLN A 107 -16.49 29.76 -42.84
CA GLN A 107 -16.62 28.49 -42.16
C GLN A 107 -17.97 28.41 -41.41
N PRO A 108 -18.85 27.44 -41.73
CA PRO A 108 -20.04 27.20 -40.93
C PRO A 108 -19.63 26.57 -39.60
N LEU A 109 -20.02 27.19 -38.49
CA LEU A 109 -19.67 26.81 -37.12
C LEU A 109 -20.92 26.68 -36.26
N ARG A 110 -20.81 25.86 -35.22
CA ARG A 110 -21.82 25.70 -34.17
C ARG A 110 -21.20 25.94 -32.81
N ALA A 111 -21.75 26.90 -32.07
CA ALA A 111 -21.23 27.30 -30.78
C ALA A 111 -22.25 27.16 -29.66
N ARG A 112 -21.78 26.78 -28.47
CA ARG A 112 -22.58 26.66 -27.25
C ARG A 112 -21.75 27.05 -26.04
N LEU A 113 -22.40 27.60 -25.01
CA LEU A 113 -21.77 28.00 -23.77
C LEU A 113 -22.25 27.10 -22.63
N LEU A 114 -21.31 26.56 -21.85
CA LEU A 114 -21.55 25.68 -20.71
C LEU A 114 -21.00 26.32 -19.44
N ASP A 115 -21.60 26.03 -18.28
CA ASP A 115 -20.98 26.33 -16.99
C ASP A 115 -19.66 25.54 -16.85
N PHE A 116 -18.62 26.18 -16.28
CA PHE A 116 -17.36 25.51 -15.97
C PHE A 116 -17.46 24.83 -14.60
N ILE A 117 -17.03 23.56 -14.53
CA ILE A 117 -16.93 22.82 -13.26
C ILE A 117 -15.52 22.99 -12.71
N ASP A 118 -15.41 23.49 -11.49
CA ASP A 118 -14.13 23.73 -10.84
C ASP A 118 -13.45 22.44 -10.40
N GLY A 119 -12.17 22.31 -10.72
CA GLY A 119 -11.33 21.16 -10.35
C GLY A 119 -10.31 20.82 -11.44
N GLN A 120 -9.85 19.57 -11.43
CA GLN A 120 -8.87 19.05 -12.39
C GLN A 120 -9.12 17.58 -12.74
N PRO A 121 -8.73 17.13 -13.95
CA PRO A 121 -8.65 15.71 -14.28
C PRO A 121 -7.52 15.02 -13.51
N LEU A 122 -7.57 13.69 -13.43
CA LEU A 122 -6.58 12.88 -12.70
C LEU A 122 -5.63 12.08 -13.60
N THR A 123 -5.70 12.26 -14.92
CA THR A 123 -4.89 11.57 -15.96
C THR A 123 -3.38 11.63 -15.76
N ARG A 124 -2.89 12.66 -15.05
CA ARG A 124 -1.45 12.84 -14.81
C ARG A 124 -0.94 12.14 -13.56
N LEU A 125 -1.82 11.61 -12.73
CA LEU A 125 -1.38 10.81 -11.58
C LEU A 125 -0.85 9.48 -12.10
N GLY A 126 0.31 9.04 -11.60
CA GLY A 126 0.83 7.71 -11.96
C GLY A 126 0.10 6.57 -11.22
N HIS A 127 -0.54 6.90 -10.09
CA HIS A 127 -1.24 5.94 -9.25
C HIS A 127 -2.56 6.52 -8.74
N LEU A 128 -3.66 5.79 -8.92
CA LEU A 128 -4.94 6.10 -8.28
C LEU A 128 -5.19 5.19 -7.07
N PRO A 129 -5.48 5.77 -5.89
CA PRO A 129 -5.94 5.01 -4.74
C PRO A 129 -7.25 4.27 -5.05
N ALA A 130 -7.42 3.08 -4.48
CA ALA A 130 -8.61 2.24 -4.72
C ALA A 130 -9.95 2.97 -4.46
N ARG A 131 -10.00 3.88 -3.48
CA ARG A 131 -11.21 4.67 -3.22
C ARG A 131 -11.62 5.54 -4.41
N VAL A 132 -10.66 6.09 -5.16
CA VAL A 132 -10.92 6.96 -6.31
C VAL A 132 -11.52 6.12 -7.43
N MET A 133 -11.02 4.89 -7.61
CA MET A 133 -11.61 3.91 -8.54
C MET A 133 -13.04 3.52 -8.13
N VAL A 134 -13.31 3.36 -6.83
CA VAL A 134 -14.68 3.12 -6.31
C VAL A 134 -15.60 4.30 -6.61
N GLU A 135 -15.15 5.53 -6.39
CA GLU A 135 -15.93 6.73 -6.69
C GLU A 135 -16.22 6.88 -8.18
N LEU A 136 -15.24 6.59 -9.05
CA LEU A 136 -15.42 6.62 -10.49
C LEU A 136 -16.43 5.55 -10.97
N GLY A 137 -16.31 4.31 -10.48
CA GLY A 137 -17.29 3.24 -10.76
C GLY A 137 -18.70 3.57 -10.26
N THR A 138 -18.80 4.21 -9.08
CA THR A 138 -20.07 4.68 -8.51
C THR A 138 -20.69 5.79 -9.35
N LEU A 139 -19.90 6.76 -9.80
CA LEU A 139 -20.34 7.82 -10.70
C LEU A 139 -20.85 7.24 -12.01
N CYS A 140 -20.10 6.31 -12.61
CA CYS A 140 -20.49 5.64 -13.84
C CYS A 140 -21.85 4.95 -13.70
N ALA A 141 -22.07 4.18 -12.63
CA ALA A 141 -23.37 3.57 -12.39
C ALA A 141 -24.50 4.57 -12.16
N ARG A 142 -24.24 5.71 -11.50
CA ARG A 142 -25.25 6.76 -11.29
C ARG A 142 -25.65 7.42 -12.62
N VAL A 143 -24.69 7.72 -13.49
CA VAL A 143 -24.95 8.29 -14.83
C VAL A 143 -25.76 7.29 -15.66
N ASP A 144 -25.32 6.04 -15.76
CA ASP A 144 -26.02 4.99 -16.51
C ASP A 144 -27.44 4.76 -16.03
N LYS A 145 -27.63 4.74 -14.70
CA LYS A 145 -28.95 4.53 -14.08
C LYS A 145 -29.87 5.72 -14.34
N ALA A 146 -29.33 6.94 -14.33
CA ALA A 146 -30.12 8.12 -14.68
C ALA A 146 -30.52 8.09 -16.16
N LEU A 147 -29.59 7.77 -17.08
CA LEU A 147 -29.84 7.75 -18.52
C LEU A 147 -30.75 6.60 -19.00
N ALA A 148 -31.09 5.63 -18.15
CA ALA A 148 -31.92 4.48 -18.52
C ALA A 148 -33.27 4.86 -19.17
N ASP A 149 -33.90 5.94 -18.67
CA ASP A 149 -35.18 6.46 -19.17
C ASP A 149 -35.03 7.67 -20.13
N PHE A 150 -33.79 8.04 -20.47
CA PHE A 150 -33.53 9.14 -21.40
C PHE A 150 -33.61 8.68 -22.85
N ASP A 151 -34.33 9.44 -23.68
CA ASP A 151 -34.43 9.20 -25.11
C ASP A 151 -34.40 10.50 -25.91
N HIS A 152 -33.72 10.48 -27.05
CA HIS A 152 -33.64 11.60 -27.98
C HIS A 152 -33.26 11.10 -29.39
N PRO A 153 -33.88 11.61 -30.47
CA PRO A 153 -33.58 11.17 -31.84
C PRO A 153 -32.11 11.31 -32.25
N GLY A 154 -31.39 12.27 -31.64
CA GLY A 154 -29.96 12.48 -31.89
C GLY A 154 -29.02 11.42 -31.33
N LEU A 155 -29.54 10.48 -30.53
CA LEU A 155 -28.79 9.31 -30.06
C LEU A 155 -28.61 8.25 -31.16
N GLU A 156 -29.46 8.27 -32.20
CA GLU A 156 -29.38 7.38 -33.37
C GLU A 156 -28.30 7.88 -34.34
N ARG A 157 -27.04 7.73 -33.91
CA ARG A 157 -25.85 8.16 -34.66
C ARG A 157 -24.78 7.09 -34.65
N THR A 158 -23.81 7.20 -35.57
CA THR A 158 -22.69 6.27 -35.70
C THR A 158 -21.44 6.96 -35.16
N LEU A 159 -20.86 6.44 -34.08
CA LEU A 159 -19.63 6.93 -33.46
C LEU A 159 -18.51 5.90 -33.57
N GLN A 160 -17.27 6.36 -33.64
CA GLN A 160 -16.10 5.51 -33.72
C GLN A 160 -15.94 4.69 -32.44
N TRP A 161 -16.34 5.30 -31.33
CA TRP A 161 -16.26 4.77 -29.98
C TRP A 161 -17.39 3.78 -29.65
N ASP A 162 -18.42 3.65 -30.48
CA ASP A 162 -19.50 2.69 -30.26
C ASP A 162 -18.96 1.25 -30.38
N PRO A 163 -18.95 0.46 -29.29
CA PRO A 163 -18.36 -0.88 -29.31
C PRO A 163 -19.04 -1.85 -30.29
N ARG A 164 -20.27 -1.57 -30.73
CA ARG A 164 -20.96 -2.36 -31.76
C ARG A 164 -20.23 -2.35 -33.11
N HIS A 165 -19.37 -1.36 -33.34
CA HIS A 165 -18.62 -1.21 -34.59
C HIS A 165 -17.17 -1.69 -34.50
N ALA A 166 -16.69 -2.08 -33.31
CA ALA A 166 -15.29 -2.46 -33.09
C ALA A 166 -14.81 -3.58 -34.03
N GLN A 167 -15.65 -4.60 -34.29
CA GLN A 167 -15.30 -5.73 -35.16
C GLN A 167 -15.04 -5.34 -36.62
N VAL A 168 -15.63 -4.23 -37.09
CA VAL A 168 -15.41 -3.70 -38.44
C VAL A 168 -14.30 -2.65 -38.43
N LEU A 169 -14.26 -1.84 -37.37
CA LEU A 169 -13.34 -0.72 -37.24
C LEU A 169 -11.89 -1.20 -37.03
N ILE A 170 -11.65 -2.18 -36.17
CA ILE A 170 -10.31 -2.66 -35.84
C ILE A 170 -9.58 -3.19 -37.11
N PRO A 171 -10.16 -4.10 -37.92
CA PRO A 171 -9.52 -4.52 -39.17
C PRO A 171 -9.36 -3.40 -40.20
N HIS A 172 -10.22 -2.39 -40.17
CA HIS A 172 -10.12 -1.23 -41.07
C HIS A 172 -8.93 -0.32 -40.70
N LEU A 173 -8.72 -0.10 -39.41
CA LEU A 173 -7.65 0.75 -38.89
C LEU A 173 -6.32 0.02 -38.73
N SER A 174 -6.30 -1.31 -38.56
CA SER A 174 -5.08 -2.09 -38.33
C SER A 174 -3.92 -1.83 -39.32
N PRO A 175 -4.15 -1.49 -40.61
CA PRO A 175 -3.08 -1.14 -41.53
C PRO A 175 -2.28 0.12 -41.16
N VAL A 176 -2.79 0.96 -40.25
CA VAL A 176 -2.06 2.14 -39.75
C VAL A 176 -0.79 1.73 -38.98
N LEU A 177 -0.85 0.60 -38.27
CA LEU A 177 0.27 0.06 -37.51
C LEU A 177 1.33 -0.49 -38.46
N GLN A 178 2.47 0.18 -38.50
CA GLN A 178 3.62 -0.23 -39.31
C GLN A 178 4.37 -1.43 -38.69
N ASP A 179 4.34 -1.57 -37.36
CA ASP A 179 4.91 -2.72 -36.66
C ASP A 179 4.02 -3.95 -36.84
N ALA A 180 4.55 -4.95 -37.55
CA ALA A 180 3.83 -6.18 -37.86
C ALA A 180 3.50 -7.03 -36.62
N GLN A 181 4.35 -7.01 -35.59
CA GLN A 181 4.13 -7.76 -34.35
C GLN A 181 3.02 -7.11 -33.53
N ARG A 182 3.07 -5.77 -33.36
CA ARG A 182 2.00 -5.02 -32.68
C ARG A 182 0.67 -5.14 -33.42
N ARG A 183 0.67 -5.06 -34.74
CA ARG A 183 -0.55 -5.28 -35.55
C ARG A 183 -1.14 -6.67 -35.33
N ALA A 184 -0.31 -7.71 -35.40
CA ALA A 184 -0.76 -9.08 -35.18
C ALA A 184 -1.32 -9.29 -33.77
N GLN A 185 -0.70 -8.68 -32.75
CA GLN A 185 -1.18 -8.73 -31.37
C GLN A 185 -2.58 -8.11 -31.23
N VAL A 186 -2.78 -6.89 -31.76
CA VAL A 186 -4.07 -6.19 -31.73
C VAL A 186 -5.16 -7.00 -32.45
N GLU A 187 -4.86 -7.54 -33.63
CA GLU A 187 -5.81 -8.35 -34.41
C GLU A 187 -6.18 -9.66 -33.69
N GLN A 188 -5.22 -10.36 -33.09
CA GLN A 188 -5.47 -11.58 -32.32
C GLN A 188 -6.34 -11.33 -31.09
N VAL A 189 -6.04 -10.27 -30.33
CA VAL A 189 -6.81 -9.87 -29.15
C VAL A 189 -8.25 -9.52 -29.54
N ALA A 190 -8.42 -8.72 -30.59
CA ALA A 190 -9.74 -8.33 -31.09
C ALA A 190 -10.55 -9.54 -31.58
N GLN A 191 -9.90 -10.49 -32.26
CA GLN A 191 -10.55 -11.73 -32.72
C GLN A 191 -11.00 -12.61 -31.55
N ALA A 192 -10.15 -12.77 -30.53
CA ALA A 192 -10.49 -13.51 -29.32
C ALA A 192 -11.63 -12.84 -28.52
N ALA A 193 -11.60 -11.52 -28.39
CA ALA A 193 -12.66 -10.73 -27.76
C ALA A 193 -13.99 -10.87 -28.53
N ALA A 194 -13.96 -10.80 -29.86
CA ALA A 194 -15.13 -10.99 -30.70
C ALA A 194 -15.77 -12.38 -30.53
N ALA A 195 -14.96 -13.44 -30.46
CA ALA A 195 -15.44 -14.80 -30.24
C ALA A 195 -16.16 -14.97 -28.89
N ARG A 196 -15.65 -14.32 -27.84
CA ARG A 196 -16.27 -14.31 -26.50
C ARG A 196 -17.55 -13.46 -26.44
N LEU A 197 -17.60 -12.36 -27.19
CA LEU A 197 -18.73 -11.43 -27.19
C LEU A 197 -19.91 -11.94 -28.04
N GLN A 198 -19.64 -12.64 -29.15
CA GLN A 198 -20.64 -13.10 -30.11
C GLN A 198 -21.87 -13.80 -29.50
N PRO A 199 -21.75 -14.75 -28.53
CA PRO A 199 -22.91 -15.40 -27.92
C PRO A 199 -23.70 -14.49 -26.96
N LEU A 200 -23.18 -13.31 -26.61
CA LEU A 200 -23.74 -12.41 -25.61
C LEU A 200 -24.48 -11.22 -26.24
N VAL A 201 -24.17 -10.85 -27.49
CA VAL A 201 -24.65 -9.61 -28.15
C VAL A 201 -26.17 -9.42 -28.05
N ASP A 202 -26.95 -10.46 -28.32
CA ASP A 202 -28.42 -10.39 -28.32
C ASP A 202 -29.02 -10.32 -26.90
N LEU A 203 -28.20 -10.53 -25.87
CA LEU A 203 -28.59 -10.50 -24.46
C LEU A 203 -28.23 -9.16 -23.77
N LEU A 204 -27.46 -8.30 -24.43
CA LEU A 204 -27.00 -7.04 -23.83
C LEU A 204 -28.09 -5.96 -23.89
N PRO A 205 -28.48 -5.36 -22.75
CA PRO A 205 -29.42 -4.24 -22.72
C PRO A 205 -28.89 -3.04 -23.52
N ILE A 206 -29.78 -2.32 -24.21
CA ILE A 206 -29.46 -1.10 -24.97
C ILE A 206 -30.15 0.10 -24.33
N GLN A 207 -29.41 1.17 -24.11
CA GLN A 207 -29.92 2.44 -23.58
C GLN A 207 -29.09 3.64 -24.08
N ALA A 208 -29.45 4.84 -23.66
CA ALA A 208 -28.57 6.00 -23.77
C ALA A 208 -27.40 5.86 -22.80
N VAL A 209 -26.18 6.07 -23.28
CA VAL A 209 -24.93 5.97 -22.48
C VAL A 209 -24.03 7.16 -22.78
N HIS A 210 -23.20 7.58 -21.83
CA HIS A 210 -22.30 8.73 -21.99
C HIS A 210 -21.11 8.42 -22.92
N LEU A 211 -20.59 7.22 -22.77
CA LEU A 211 -19.47 6.58 -23.48
C LEU A 211 -18.09 7.20 -23.28
N ASP A 212 -17.91 8.04 -22.25
CA ASP A 212 -16.65 8.74 -22.01
C ASP A 212 -16.44 9.18 -20.54
N ILE A 213 -16.87 8.34 -19.59
CA ILE A 213 -16.66 8.57 -18.15
C ILE A 213 -15.24 8.09 -17.81
N THR A 214 -14.27 8.99 -17.93
CA THR A 214 -12.83 8.71 -17.76
C THR A 214 -12.23 9.67 -16.73
N ASP A 215 -10.99 9.40 -16.33
CA ASP A 215 -10.20 10.28 -15.46
C ASP A 215 -9.77 11.60 -16.13
N ASP A 216 -9.93 11.71 -17.46
CA ASP A 216 -9.84 12.96 -18.23
C ASP A 216 -11.12 13.81 -18.12
N ASN A 217 -12.29 13.18 -18.16
CA ASN A 217 -13.58 13.86 -18.27
C ASN A 217 -14.39 13.89 -16.96
N VAL A 218 -13.83 13.35 -15.89
CA VAL A 218 -14.33 13.57 -14.53
C VAL A 218 -13.44 14.60 -13.85
N VAL A 219 -14.07 15.63 -13.30
CA VAL A 219 -13.41 16.75 -12.65
C VAL A 219 -13.37 16.50 -11.15
N TRP A 220 -12.19 16.68 -10.55
CA TRP A 220 -11.94 16.39 -9.13
C TRP A 220 -11.38 17.60 -8.39
N ALA A 221 -11.67 17.70 -7.10
CA ALA A 221 -11.05 18.64 -6.18
C ALA A 221 -10.67 17.93 -4.89
N ARG A 222 -9.68 18.46 -4.18
CA ARG A 222 -9.32 17.95 -2.84
C ARG A 222 -10.18 18.66 -1.79
N ASP A 223 -10.74 17.90 -0.85
CA ASP A 223 -11.42 18.43 0.32
C ASP A 223 -10.45 18.99 1.38
N ALA A 224 -10.98 19.39 2.54
CA ALA A 224 -10.19 19.93 3.65
C ALA A 224 -9.18 18.90 4.18
N GLU A 225 -9.53 17.62 4.11
CA GLU A 225 -8.71 16.47 4.48
C GLU A 225 -7.79 16.01 3.34
N ARG A 226 -7.68 16.79 2.25
CA ARG A 226 -6.87 16.52 1.04
C ARG A 226 -7.27 15.26 0.26
N GLN A 227 -8.48 14.75 0.46
CA GLN A 227 -8.97 13.60 -0.28
C GLN A 227 -9.65 14.06 -1.57
N TRP A 228 -9.44 13.30 -2.65
CA TRP A 228 -10.07 13.57 -3.93
C TRP A 228 -11.58 13.36 -3.84
N GLN A 229 -12.33 14.35 -4.32
CA GLN A 229 -13.79 14.35 -4.39
C GLN A 229 -14.24 14.69 -5.80
N VAL A 230 -15.15 13.88 -6.35
CA VAL A 230 -15.79 14.15 -7.64
C VAL A 230 -16.56 15.48 -7.59
N GLN A 231 -16.27 16.38 -8.52
CA GLN A 231 -16.97 17.64 -8.72
C GLN A 231 -17.97 17.58 -9.87
N GLY A 232 -17.72 16.76 -10.89
CA GLY A 232 -18.66 16.53 -11.98
C GLY A 232 -18.10 15.73 -13.14
N VAL A 233 -18.99 15.35 -14.06
CA VAL A 233 -18.63 14.77 -15.36
C VAL A 233 -18.87 15.79 -16.45
N ILE A 234 -17.90 15.91 -17.35
CA ILE A 234 -17.91 16.83 -18.48
C ILE A 234 -17.84 16.05 -19.79
N ASP A 235 -18.01 16.79 -20.89
CA ASP A 235 -17.92 16.30 -22.26
C ASP A 235 -18.91 15.20 -22.68
N PHE A 236 -20.10 15.63 -23.11
CA PHE A 236 -21.15 14.74 -23.63
C PHE A 236 -21.02 14.48 -25.13
N GLY A 237 -19.81 14.66 -25.69
CA GLY A 237 -19.50 14.50 -27.11
C GLY A 237 -19.84 13.12 -27.67
N ASP A 238 -19.75 12.08 -26.82
CA ASP A 238 -19.87 10.66 -27.19
C ASP A 238 -21.20 9.99 -26.82
N LEU A 239 -22.16 10.78 -26.31
CA LEU A 239 -23.50 10.31 -25.93
C LEU A 239 -24.22 9.57 -27.08
N VAL A 240 -24.58 8.30 -26.90
CA VAL A 240 -25.18 7.48 -27.97
C VAL A 240 -26.12 6.42 -27.40
N ARG A 241 -27.01 5.86 -28.23
CA ARG A 241 -27.82 4.69 -27.87
C ARG A 241 -27.08 3.40 -28.25
N THR A 242 -26.50 2.70 -27.27
CA THR A 242 -25.75 1.43 -27.47
C THR A 242 -25.89 0.51 -26.26
N TRP A 243 -25.10 -0.56 -26.19
CA TRP A 243 -25.09 -1.48 -25.05
C TRP A 243 -24.79 -0.73 -23.75
N ARG A 244 -25.63 -0.91 -22.73
CA ARG A 244 -25.47 -0.27 -21.41
C ARG A 244 -24.08 -0.47 -20.82
N ILE A 245 -23.57 -1.71 -20.87
CA ILE A 245 -22.28 -2.10 -20.30
C ILE A 245 -21.08 -1.34 -20.91
N ALA A 246 -21.27 -0.65 -22.03
CA ALA A 246 -20.23 0.12 -22.71
C ALA A 246 -19.63 1.22 -21.81
N ASP A 247 -20.42 1.94 -21.01
CA ASP A 247 -19.92 2.99 -20.13
C ASP A 247 -18.91 2.46 -19.10
N LEU A 248 -19.24 1.35 -18.46
CA LEU A 248 -18.33 0.71 -17.52
C LEU A 248 -17.09 0.17 -18.23
N SER A 249 -17.21 -0.34 -19.47
CA SER A 249 -16.04 -0.80 -20.23
C SER A 249 -15.07 0.33 -20.56
N VAL A 250 -15.57 1.53 -20.89
CA VAL A 250 -14.75 2.72 -21.13
C VAL A 250 -14.10 3.18 -19.83
N THR A 251 -14.87 3.26 -18.75
CA THR A 251 -14.37 3.61 -17.42
C THR A 251 -13.24 2.67 -16.98
N CYS A 252 -13.45 1.36 -17.16
CA CYS A 252 -12.46 0.33 -16.83
C CYS A 252 -11.20 0.45 -17.68
N ALA A 253 -11.33 0.67 -18.99
CA ALA A 253 -10.18 0.85 -19.88
C ALA A 253 -9.34 2.08 -19.48
N ALA A 254 -9.99 3.20 -19.15
CA ALA A 254 -9.32 4.41 -18.70
C ALA A 254 -8.53 4.18 -17.40
N LEU A 255 -9.01 3.34 -16.49
CA LEU A 255 -8.29 3.05 -15.23
C LEU A 255 -7.02 2.20 -15.40
N LEU A 256 -6.78 1.56 -16.55
CA LEU A 256 -5.71 0.57 -16.70
C LEU A 256 -4.30 1.18 -16.69
N HIS A 257 -4.10 2.42 -17.13
CA HIS A 257 -2.77 3.06 -17.04
C HIS A 257 -2.41 3.46 -15.60
N HIS A 258 -3.40 3.57 -14.70
CA HIS A 258 -3.17 3.76 -13.25
C HIS A 258 -2.90 2.44 -12.51
N ALA A 259 -2.99 1.33 -13.22
CA ALA A 259 -3.03 -0.01 -12.64
C ALA A 259 -1.65 -0.66 -12.49
N GLU A 260 -0.57 0.04 -12.84
CA GLU A 260 0.81 -0.41 -12.64
C GLU A 260 1.07 -1.80 -13.27
N GLY A 261 0.47 -2.06 -14.44
CA GLY A 261 0.57 -3.33 -15.15
C GLY A 261 -0.33 -4.46 -14.63
N ASP A 262 -1.12 -4.24 -13.57
CA ASP A 262 -2.08 -5.23 -13.04
C ASP A 262 -3.53 -4.89 -13.38
N PRO A 263 -4.15 -5.55 -14.39
CA PRO A 263 -5.52 -5.27 -14.78
C PRO A 263 -6.57 -5.58 -13.70
N LEU A 264 -6.26 -6.38 -12.66
CA LEU A 264 -7.22 -6.66 -11.59
C LEU A 264 -7.46 -5.44 -10.67
N ARG A 265 -6.62 -4.40 -10.74
CA ARG A 265 -6.81 -3.18 -9.92
C ARG A 265 -8.09 -2.41 -10.25
N ILE A 266 -8.73 -2.66 -11.39
CA ILE A 266 -10.01 -2.03 -11.77
C ILE A 266 -11.23 -2.63 -11.03
N LEU A 267 -11.09 -3.81 -10.41
CA LEU A 267 -12.21 -4.53 -9.81
C LEU A 267 -13.01 -3.73 -8.77
N PRO A 268 -12.42 -2.84 -7.94
CA PRO A 268 -13.19 -1.97 -7.06
C PRO A 268 -14.21 -1.10 -7.81
N ALA A 269 -13.88 -0.59 -9.01
CA ALA A 269 -14.82 0.17 -9.83
C ALA A 269 -15.98 -0.71 -10.32
N VAL A 270 -15.69 -1.95 -10.72
CA VAL A 270 -16.71 -2.94 -11.14
C VAL A 270 -17.66 -3.29 -9.99
N SER A 271 -17.13 -3.56 -8.80
CA SER A 271 -17.93 -3.82 -7.60
C SER A 271 -18.78 -2.61 -7.21
N ALA A 272 -18.23 -1.39 -7.26
CA ALA A 272 -18.98 -0.17 -6.98
C ALA A 272 -20.12 0.04 -7.97
N TYR A 273 -19.85 -0.16 -9.27
CA TYR A 273 -20.87 -0.05 -10.30
C TYR A 273 -22.00 -1.06 -10.02
N HIS A 274 -21.65 -2.33 -9.82
CA HIS A 274 -22.62 -3.40 -9.59
C HIS A 274 -23.49 -3.17 -8.35
N ALA A 275 -22.94 -2.56 -7.29
CA ALA A 275 -23.67 -2.23 -6.08
C ALA A 275 -24.77 -1.16 -6.30
N VAL A 276 -24.57 -0.23 -7.24
CA VAL A 276 -25.48 0.89 -7.51
C VAL A 276 -26.45 0.59 -8.66
N ASN A 277 -25.95 -0.04 -9.72
CA ASN A 277 -26.68 -0.41 -10.92
C ASN A 277 -26.35 -1.88 -11.31
N PRO A 278 -27.04 -2.87 -10.70
CA PRO A 278 -26.69 -4.28 -10.86
C PRO A 278 -26.60 -4.75 -12.31
N LEU A 279 -25.58 -5.57 -12.56
CA LEU A 279 -25.26 -6.16 -13.87
C LEU A 279 -25.79 -7.60 -13.95
N HIS A 280 -26.27 -8.00 -15.13
CA HIS A 280 -26.64 -9.38 -15.42
C HIS A 280 -25.42 -10.20 -15.87
N ASP A 281 -25.56 -11.54 -15.91
CA ASP A 281 -24.46 -12.46 -16.26
C ASP A 281 -23.86 -12.17 -17.65
N ALA A 282 -24.70 -11.87 -18.64
CA ALA A 282 -24.25 -11.52 -19.98
C ALA A 282 -23.43 -10.22 -20.01
N GLU A 283 -23.81 -9.20 -19.22
CA GLU A 283 -23.07 -7.94 -19.12
C GLU A 283 -21.72 -8.16 -18.42
N LEU A 284 -21.69 -8.94 -17.33
CA LEU A 284 -20.45 -9.28 -16.62
C LEU A 284 -19.44 -10.01 -17.52
N ARG A 285 -19.90 -10.98 -18.32
CA ARG A 285 -19.04 -11.71 -19.26
C ARG A 285 -18.63 -10.87 -20.47
N ALA A 286 -19.46 -9.91 -20.89
CA ALA A 286 -19.15 -9.01 -22.01
C ALA A 286 -18.17 -7.90 -21.61
N LEU A 287 -18.08 -7.54 -20.33
CA LEU A 287 -17.28 -6.40 -19.87
C LEU A 287 -15.81 -6.50 -20.32
N TRP A 288 -15.12 -7.61 -20.05
CA TRP A 288 -13.70 -7.70 -20.39
C TRP A 288 -13.40 -7.72 -21.90
N PRO A 289 -14.13 -8.50 -22.74
CA PRO A 289 -14.03 -8.37 -24.20
C PRO A 289 -14.26 -6.94 -24.71
N LEU A 290 -15.17 -6.17 -24.11
CA LEU A 290 -15.41 -4.77 -24.46
C LEU A 290 -14.25 -3.85 -24.06
N VAL A 291 -13.65 -4.07 -22.88
CA VAL A 291 -12.42 -3.35 -22.46
C VAL A 291 -11.27 -3.60 -23.44
N LEU A 292 -11.05 -4.86 -23.86
CA LEU A 292 -10.02 -5.20 -24.86
C LEU A 292 -10.27 -4.51 -26.20
N ASN A 293 -11.50 -4.52 -26.68
CA ASN A 293 -11.87 -3.81 -27.92
C ASN A 293 -11.67 -2.29 -27.78
N ARG A 294 -12.04 -1.70 -26.63
CA ARG A 294 -11.83 -0.27 -26.37
C ARG A 294 -10.35 0.09 -26.40
N ALA A 295 -9.50 -0.69 -25.73
CA ALA A 295 -8.06 -0.49 -25.72
C ALA A 295 -7.45 -0.59 -27.14
N ALA A 296 -7.87 -1.59 -27.92
CA ALA A 296 -7.43 -1.74 -29.31
C ALA A 296 -7.85 -0.54 -30.18
N VAL A 297 -9.09 -0.06 -30.05
CA VAL A 297 -9.59 1.08 -30.83
C VAL A 297 -8.89 2.38 -30.43
N LEU A 298 -8.55 2.60 -29.15
CA LEU A 298 -7.79 3.77 -28.68
C LEU A 298 -6.45 3.87 -29.42
N VAL A 299 -5.61 2.83 -29.31
CA VAL A 299 -4.30 2.76 -29.95
C VAL A 299 -4.39 2.98 -31.46
N LEU A 300 -5.30 2.27 -32.12
CA LEU A 300 -5.46 2.37 -33.58
C LEU A 300 -5.93 3.76 -34.02
N SER A 301 -6.80 4.40 -33.23
CA SER A 301 -7.29 5.75 -33.51
C SER A 301 -6.18 6.79 -33.38
N SER A 302 -5.38 6.73 -32.32
CA SER A 302 -4.32 7.71 -32.10
C SER A 302 -3.17 7.58 -33.09
N GLU A 303 -2.83 6.35 -33.50
CA GLU A 303 -1.87 6.12 -34.59
C GLU A 303 -2.40 6.69 -35.93
N GLN A 304 -3.71 6.55 -36.20
CA GLN A 304 -4.32 7.16 -37.38
C GLN A 304 -4.28 8.68 -37.31
N GLN A 305 -4.60 9.27 -36.16
CA GLN A 305 -4.60 10.72 -36.00
C GLN A 305 -3.19 11.29 -36.15
N LEU A 306 -2.16 10.64 -35.61
CA LEU A 306 -0.76 11.04 -35.80
C LEU A 306 -0.29 10.91 -37.26
N ALA A 307 -0.85 9.97 -38.02
CA ALA A 307 -0.58 9.87 -39.45
C ALA A 307 -1.23 11.01 -40.27
N ILE A 308 -2.38 11.53 -39.81
CA ILE A 308 -3.12 12.62 -40.48
C ILE A 308 -2.59 14.00 -40.08
N ASP A 309 -2.38 14.23 -38.79
CA ASP A 309 -1.87 15.47 -38.20
C ASP A 309 -0.68 15.16 -37.27
N PRO A 310 0.53 15.01 -37.83
CA PRO A 310 1.73 14.68 -37.06
C PRO A 310 2.09 15.71 -35.99
N ASP A 311 1.61 16.96 -36.12
CA ASP A 311 1.93 18.07 -35.22
C ASP A 311 0.95 18.19 -34.04
N ASN A 312 -0.07 17.33 -33.96
CA ASN A 312 -1.00 17.28 -32.84
C ASN A 312 -0.30 16.81 -31.55
N ARG A 313 0.10 17.77 -30.70
CA ARG A 313 0.78 17.50 -29.43
C ARG A 313 -0.08 16.69 -28.46
N TYR A 314 -1.39 16.94 -28.41
CA TYR A 314 -2.30 16.23 -27.51
C TYR A 314 -2.30 14.72 -27.79
N THR A 315 -2.42 14.32 -29.06
CA THR A 315 -2.36 12.90 -29.45
C THR A 315 -0.97 12.30 -29.21
N ARG A 316 0.10 13.06 -29.45
CA ARG A 316 1.47 12.59 -29.23
C ARG A 316 1.77 12.34 -27.75
N ASP A 317 1.22 13.16 -26.86
CA ASP A 317 1.41 13.00 -25.42
C ASP A 317 0.59 11.81 -24.87
N ASN A 318 -0.55 11.49 -25.50
CA ASN A 318 -1.47 10.43 -25.05
C ASN A 318 -1.16 9.02 -25.62
N ILE A 319 -0.49 8.90 -26.77
CA ILE A 319 -0.29 7.58 -27.43
C ILE A 319 0.45 6.57 -26.53
N ALA A 320 1.42 7.03 -25.74
CA ALA A 320 2.17 6.16 -24.82
C ALA A 320 1.26 5.56 -23.74
N HIS A 321 0.33 6.36 -23.25
CA HIS A 321 -0.65 5.97 -22.25
C HIS A 321 -1.70 5.00 -22.82
N GLU A 322 -2.14 5.20 -24.06
CA GLU A 322 -3.07 4.26 -24.71
C GLU A 322 -2.43 2.90 -24.97
N TRP A 323 -1.14 2.87 -25.32
CA TRP A 323 -0.38 1.62 -25.38
C TRP A 323 -0.25 0.95 -24.01
N GLU A 324 -0.05 1.71 -22.94
CA GLU A 324 -0.03 1.19 -21.57
C GLU A 324 -1.37 0.56 -21.16
N ILE A 325 -2.50 1.19 -21.53
CA ILE A 325 -3.84 0.61 -21.35
C ILE A 325 -3.94 -0.74 -22.08
N PHE A 326 -3.53 -0.80 -23.35
CA PHE A 326 -3.60 -2.03 -24.14
C PHE A 326 -2.69 -3.14 -23.59
N ASP A 327 -1.44 -2.79 -23.23
CA ASP A 327 -0.47 -3.74 -22.70
C ASP A 327 -0.92 -4.29 -21.33
N THR A 328 -1.47 -3.42 -20.46
CA THR A 328 -2.03 -3.83 -19.17
C THR A 328 -3.29 -4.70 -19.35
N ALA A 329 -4.18 -4.37 -20.29
CA ALA A 329 -5.34 -5.20 -20.61
C ALA A 329 -4.93 -6.60 -21.12
N CYS A 330 -3.75 -6.73 -21.73
CA CYS A 330 -3.24 -7.99 -22.24
C CYS A 330 -2.32 -8.73 -21.25
N ALA A 331 -2.06 -8.18 -20.06
CA ALA A 331 -1.08 -8.71 -19.11
C ALA A 331 -1.51 -10.05 -18.48
N VAL A 332 -2.82 -10.36 -18.48
CA VAL A 332 -3.36 -11.60 -17.93
C VAL A 332 -4.33 -12.29 -18.91
N PRO A 333 -4.55 -13.61 -18.79
CA PRO A 333 -5.53 -14.29 -19.63
C PRO A 333 -6.96 -13.74 -19.46
N ALA A 334 -7.71 -13.61 -20.56
CA ALA A 334 -9.09 -13.12 -20.51
C ALA A 334 -10.01 -13.97 -19.62
N ALA A 335 -9.75 -15.28 -19.52
CA ALA A 335 -10.47 -16.17 -18.59
C ALA A 335 -10.26 -15.78 -17.12
N LEU A 336 -9.08 -15.26 -16.76
CA LEU A 336 -8.78 -14.83 -15.40
C LEU A 336 -9.59 -13.60 -15.05
N MET A 337 -9.61 -12.59 -15.93
CA MET A 337 -10.40 -11.39 -15.70
C MET A 337 -11.91 -11.65 -15.68
N GLU A 338 -12.40 -12.55 -16.53
CA GLU A 338 -13.80 -12.97 -16.47
C GLU A 338 -14.14 -13.60 -15.11
N ALA A 339 -13.30 -14.51 -14.61
CA ALA A 339 -13.48 -15.10 -13.28
C ALA A 339 -13.43 -14.04 -12.16
N ALA A 340 -12.50 -13.09 -12.25
CA ALA A 340 -12.35 -12.01 -11.28
C ALA A 340 -13.56 -11.04 -11.28
N ILE A 341 -14.06 -10.65 -12.45
CA ILE A 341 -15.25 -9.80 -12.60
C ILE A 341 -16.50 -10.49 -12.05
N LEU A 342 -16.68 -11.78 -12.33
CA LEU A 342 -17.78 -12.56 -11.77
C LEU A 342 -17.73 -12.57 -10.24
N GLN A 343 -16.55 -12.83 -9.65
CA GLN A 343 -16.34 -12.82 -8.20
C GLN A 343 -16.57 -11.44 -7.58
N ALA A 344 -16.09 -10.36 -8.23
CA ALA A 344 -16.31 -8.97 -7.81
C ALA A 344 -17.80 -8.57 -7.79
N ALA A 345 -18.63 -9.25 -8.59
CA ALA A 345 -20.09 -9.13 -8.59
C ALA A 345 -20.80 -10.18 -7.71
N GLY A 346 -20.07 -10.91 -6.85
CA GLY A 346 -20.62 -11.93 -5.97
C GLY A 346 -21.13 -13.20 -6.68
N ARG A 347 -20.69 -13.44 -7.92
CA ARG A 347 -21.02 -14.64 -8.71
C ARG A 347 -19.89 -15.67 -8.63
N LYS A 348 -20.26 -16.95 -8.64
CA LYS A 348 -19.30 -18.06 -8.69
C LYS A 348 -19.03 -18.42 -10.16
N PRO A 349 -17.76 -18.50 -10.60
CA PRO A 349 -17.42 -19.04 -11.92
C PRO A 349 -17.94 -20.47 -12.11
N ALA A 350 -18.16 -20.87 -13.36
CA ALA A 350 -18.63 -22.22 -13.67
C ALA A 350 -17.60 -23.27 -13.22
N GLY A 351 -18.08 -24.32 -12.54
CA GLY A 351 -17.24 -25.46 -12.14
C GLY A 351 -17.16 -26.53 -13.22
N ILE A 352 -16.28 -27.51 -13.00
CA ILE A 352 -16.13 -28.69 -13.86
C ILE A 352 -16.63 -29.94 -13.15
N ASP A 353 -17.23 -30.86 -13.90
CA ASP A 353 -17.60 -32.19 -13.41
C ASP A 353 -16.47 -33.19 -13.68
N LEU A 354 -15.93 -33.77 -12.61
CA LEU A 354 -14.85 -34.75 -12.64
C LEU A 354 -15.30 -36.14 -12.21
N GLY A 355 -16.60 -36.36 -11.95
CA GLY A 355 -17.12 -37.61 -11.38
C GLY A 355 -16.84 -38.84 -12.25
N ASP A 356 -16.83 -38.67 -13.57
CA ASP A 356 -16.56 -39.73 -14.54
C ASP A 356 -15.07 -39.89 -14.88
N CYS A 357 -14.15 -39.19 -14.21
CA CYS A 357 -12.71 -39.32 -14.46
C CYS A 357 -12.12 -40.59 -13.82
N ALA A 358 -11.09 -41.17 -14.45
CA ALA A 358 -10.24 -42.17 -13.81
C ALA A 358 -9.24 -41.50 -12.85
N VAL A 359 -8.81 -42.20 -11.81
CA VAL A 359 -7.75 -41.71 -10.91
C VAL A 359 -6.42 -41.65 -11.66
N LEU A 360 -5.72 -40.53 -11.59
CA LEU A 360 -4.44 -40.27 -12.27
C LEU A 360 -3.34 -41.25 -11.83
N LEU A 361 -3.31 -41.59 -10.54
CA LEU A 361 -2.30 -42.42 -9.88
C LEU A 361 -2.97 -43.69 -9.31
N PRO A 362 -3.28 -44.70 -10.14
CA PRO A 362 -4.08 -45.85 -9.72
C PRO A 362 -3.41 -46.68 -8.61
N THR A 363 -2.08 -46.71 -8.54
CA THR A 363 -1.32 -47.44 -7.51
C THR A 363 -1.31 -46.75 -6.15
N LEU A 364 -1.46 -45.41 -6.10
CA LEU A 364 -1.51 -44.63 -4.87
C LEU A 364 -2.90 -44.61 -4.22
N ASN A 365 -3.95 -45.01 -4.95
CA ASN A 365 -5.32 -45.00 -4.45
C ASN A 365 -5.55 -45.88 -3.19
N SER A 366 -4.60 -46.75 -2.84
CA SER A 366 -4.62 -47.58 -1.63
C SER A 366 -3.59 -47.17 -0.56
N GLU A 367 -2.75 -46.16 -0.82
CA GLU A 367 -1.68 -45.72 0.09
C GLU A 367 -2.06 -44.44 0.83
N ALA A 368 -1.58 -44.29 2.06
CA ALA A 368 -1.76 -43.05 2.81
C ALA A 368 -0.72 -42.01 2.35
N VAL A 369 -1.19 -40.92 1.73
CA VAL A 369 -0.35 -39.80 1.32
C VAL A 369 -0.24 -38.79 2.46
N THR A 370 0.99 -38.44 2.84
CA THR A 370 1.25 -37.45 3.90
C THR A 370 1.07 -36.04 3.35
N ARG A 371 0.14 -35.29 3.93
CA ARG A 371 -0.06 -33.85 3.67
C ARG A 371 1.02 -33.05 4.38
N VAL A 372 1.86 -32.33 3.64
CA VAL A 372 2.94 -31.49 4.19
C VAL A 372 2.51 -30.04 4.18
N ASP A 373 2.41 -29.44 5.37
CA ASP A 373 2.12 -28.02 5.54
C ASP A 373 3.38 -27.17 5.30
N LEU A 374 3.35 -26.37 4.24
CA LEU A 374 4.41 -25.43 3.83
C LEU A 374 3.97 -23.97 3.99
N GLY A 375 2.89 -23.73 4.73
CA GLY A 375 2.30 -22.42 4.96
C GLY A 375 3.08 -21.56 5.94
N VAL A 376 2.59 -20.34 6.15
CA VAL A 376 3.22 -19.33 7.02
C VAL A 376 3.39 -19.83 8.47
N LEU A 377 2.45 -20.61 8.99
CA LEU A 377 2.53 -21.14 10.36
C LEU A 377 3.30 -22.46 10.47
N SER A 378 3.84 -22.98 9.36
CA SER A 378 4.50 -24.27 9.35
C SER A 378 5.70 -24.30 10.32
N PRO A 379 5.77 -25.31 11.21
CA PRO A 379 6.91 -25.48 12.11
C PRO A 379 8.19 -25.87 11.36
N CYS A 380 8.09 -26.33 10.11
CA CYS A 380 9.24 -26.61 9.26
C CYS A 380 9.96 -25.33 8.81
N CYS A 381 9.27 -24.18 8.87
CA CYS A 381 9.84 -22.89 8.52
C CYS A 381 10.45 -22.24 9.76
N GLU A 382 11.78 -22.24 9.87
CA GLU A 382 12.50 -21.65 11.00
C GLU A 382 13.75 -20.90 10.51
N ALA A 383 14.08 -19.78 11.16
CA ALA A 383 15.32 -19.03 10.93
C ALA A 383 15.68 -18.75 9.45
N GLY A 384 14.69 -18.53 8.57
CA GLY A 384 14.91 -18.23 7.15
C GLY A 384 15.21 -19.45 6.27
N ASN A 385 15.11 -20.68 6.79
CA ASN A 385 15.44 -21.89 6.02
C ASN A 385 14.58 -22.08 4.75
N TRP A 386 13.40 -21.44 4.67
CA TRP A 386 12.50 -21.46 3.52
C TRP A 386 13.04 -20.69 2.31
N GLU A 387 13.99 -19.76 2.51
CA GLU A 387 14.63 -19.05 1.40
C GLU A 387 15.60 -19.92 0.60
N GLN A 388 15.98 -21.08 1.15
CA GLN A 388 16.93 -21.98 0.49
C GLN A 388 16.25 -22.68 -0.70
N PRO A 389 16.79 -22.57 -1.92
CA PRO A 389 16.21 -23.21 -3.10
C PRO A 389 15.92 -24.69 -2.87
N GLY A 390 14.75 -25.16 -3.28
CA GLY A 390 14.34 -26.56 -3.10
C GLY A 390 13.79 -26.90 -1.71
N PHE A 391 13.43 -25.90 -0.88
CA PHE A 391 12.89 -26.12 0.46
C PHE A 391 11.68 -27.06 0.45
N ASP A 392 10.65 -26.75 -0.34
CA ASP A 392 9.43 -27.55 -0.46
C ASP A 392 9.74 -29.02 -0.79
N GLN A 393 10.59 -29.25 -1.80
CA GLN A 393 10.97 -30.60 -2.22
C GLN A 393 11.72 -31.35 -1.12
N ARG A 394 12.60 -30.68 -0.36
CA ARG A 394 13.27 -31.29 0.80
C ARG A 394 12.28 -31.68 1.90
N GLN A 395 11.28 -30.84 2.19
CA GLN A 395 10.27 -31.17 3.20
C GLN A 395 9.37 -32.34 2.77
N LEU A 396 9.05 -32.43 1.48
CA LEU A 396 8.33 -33.58 0.91
C LEU A 396 9.18 -34.85 0.92
N ALA A 397 10.46 -34.78 0.52
CA ALA A 397 11.38 -35.92 0.52
C ALA A 397 11.75 -36.42 1.92
N ALA A 398 11.63 -35.57 2.94
CA ALA A 398 11.88 -35.96 4.33
C ALA A 398 10.78 -36.86 4.91
N GLN A 399 9.63 -36.99 4.23
CA GLN A 399 8.55 -37.86 4.67
C GLN A 399 8.89 -39.34 4.42
N PRO A 400 8.47 -40.26 5.31
CA PRO A 400 8.81 -41.68 5.21
C PRO A 400 8.07 -42.44 4.08
N GLY A 401 7.11 -41.82 3.42
CA GLY A 401 6.29 -42.40 2.34
C GLY A 401 5.83 -41.33 1.36
N PRO A 402 4.83 -41.63 0.50
CA PRO A 402 4.27 -40.66 -0.43
C PRO A 402 3.83 -39.39 0.28
N ALA A 403 4.23 -38.24 -0.26
CA ALA A 403 3.93 -36.94 0.33
C ALA A 403 3.38 -35.97 -0.71
N SER A 404 2.47 -35.10 -0.27
CA SER A 404 1.85 -34.06 -1.09
C SER A 404 1.94 -32.73 -0.40
N SER A 405 2.34 -31.72 -1.15
CA SER A 405 2.03 -30.32 -0.81
C SER A 405 0.52 -30.06 -0.96
N LEU A 406 0.06 -28.88 -0.55
CA LEU A 406 -1.37 -28.55 -0.53
C LEU A 406 -1.76 -27.55 -1.63
N HIS A 407 -2.90 -27.81 -2.29
CA HIS A 407 -3.56 -26.92 -3.25
C HIS A 407 -4.20 -25.75 -2.52
N GLY A 408 -4.05 -24.54 -3.07
CA GLY A 408 -4.56 -23.30 -2.46
C GLY A 408 -3.74 -22.79 -1.29
N GLN A 409 -2.65 -23.46 -0.90
CA GLN A 409 -1.79 -23.02 0.19
C GLN A 409 -0.89 -21.86 -0.25
N TYR A 410 -0.83 -20.81 0.59
CA TYR A 410 0.18 -19.75 0.49
C TYR A 410 1.50 -20.26 1.07
N ARG A 411 2.51 -20.49 0.23
CA ARG A 411 3.77 -21.10 0.64
C ARG A 411 4.83 -20.07 0.97
N LEU A 412 5.43 -20.21 2.16
CA LEU A 412 6.43 -19.27 2.64
C LEU A 412 7.74 -19.31 1.81
N SER A 413 8.03 -20.43 1.16
CA SER A 413 9.19 -20.56 0.26
C SER A 413 9.12 -19.66 -0.99
N GLN A 414 7.93 -19.15 -1.32
CA GLN A 414 7.73 -18.21 -2.42
C GLN A 414 7.73 -16.74 -1.96
N THR A 415 7.84 -16.48 -0.66
CA THR A 415 7.97 -15.11 -0.13
C THR A 415 9.27 -14.47 -0.61
N HIS A 416 9.23 -13.18 -0.93
CA HIS A 416 10.40 -12.38 -1.24
C HIS A 416 10.51 -11.21 -0.27
N ILE A 417 11.73 -10.85 0.08
CA ILE A 417 12.04 -9.67 0.90
C ILE A 417 12.58 -8.54 0.02
N ASP A 418 12.49 -7.30 0.53
CA ASP A 418 12.99 -6.10 -0.15
C ASP A 418 12.47 -5.93 -1.58
N ARG A 419 11.19 -6.26 -1.80
CA ARG A 419 10.49 -6.11 -3.09
C ARG A 419 9.12 -5.44 -2.90
N PRO A 420 8.79 -4.42 -3.72
CA PRO A 420 7.47 -3.80 -3.67
C PRO A 420 6.36 -4.69 -4.24
N GLU A 421 6.71 -5.58 -5.18
CA GLU A 421 5.75 -6.47 -5.83
C GLU A 421 5.21 -7.52 -4.86
N GLU A 422 3.93 -7.85 -5.02
CA GLU A 422 3.31 -8.94 -4.29
C GLU A 422 3.90 -10.30 -4.74
N PRO A 423 4.35 -11.17 -3.82
CA PRO A 423 4.92 -12.45 -4.20
C PRO A 423 3.83 -13.44 -4.64
N ALA A 424 4.14 -14.27 -5.65
CA ALA A 424 3.26 -15.35 -6.08
C ALA A 424 3.37 -16.54 -5.13
N THR A 425 2.60 -16.53 -4.05
CA THR A 425 2.68 -17.51 -2.95
C THR A 425 1.58 -18.57 -2.99
N CYS A 426 0.45 -18.32 -3.62
CA CYS A 426 -0.69 -19.24 -3.63
C CYS A 426 -0.47 -20.37 -4.64
N ALA A 427 -0.33 -21.61 -4.16
CA ALA A 427 -0.15 -22.78 -5.02
C ALA A 427 -1.44 -23.17 -5.74
N LEU A 428 -1.44 -23.15 -7.08
CA LEU A 428 -2.59 -23.49 -7.92
C LEU A 428 -2.65 -24.98 -8.29
N GLY A 429 -1.65 -25.75 -7.87
CA GLY A 429 -1.54 -27.19 -8.04
C GLY A 429 -0.84 -27.84 -6.85
N VAL A 430 -0.49 -29.11 -6.99
CA VAL A 430 0.26 -29.85 -5.97
C VAL A 430 1.54 -30.43 -6.54
N GLU A 431 2.57 -30.46 -5.72
CA GLU A 431 3.78 -31.25 -5.90
C GLU A 431 3.69 -32.51 -5.03
N LEU A 432 4.07 -33.64 -5.61
CA LEU A 432 4.08 -34.95 -4.97
C LEU A 432 5.51 -35.51 -4.96
N ASN A 433 5.91 -36.09 -3.83
CA ASN A 433 7.10 -36.94 -3.72
C ASN A 433 6.66 -38.39 -3.64
N LEU A 434 7.01 -39.19 -4.64
CA LEU A 434 6.55 -40.55 -4.88
C LEU A 434 7.75 -41.49 -5.13
N LEU A 435 7.50 -42.80 -5.20
CA LEU A 435 8.52 -43.75 -5.64
C LEU A 435 8.80 -43.56 -7.15
N PRO A 436 10.06 -43.48 -7.58
CA PRO A 436 10.39 -43.48 -9.01
C PRO A 436 9.79 -44.70 -9.73
N GLY A 437 9.26 -44.49 -10.93
CA GLY A 437 8.54 -45.51 -11.70
C GLY A 437 7.04 -45.62 -11.35
N THR A 438 6.51 -44.81 -10.43
CA THR A 438 5.06 -44.78 -10.17
C THR A 438 4.32 -44.36 -11.43
N ALA A 439 3.40 -45.22 -11.91
CA ALA A 439 2.71 -45.03 -13.18
C ALA A 439 1.55 -44.02 -13.10
N LEU A 440 1.40 -43.23 -14.16
CA LEU A 440 0.30 -42.29 -14.36
C LEU A 440 -0.57 -42.73 -15.53
N GLN A 441 -1.88 -42.51 -15.41
CA GLN A 441 -2.85 -42.79 -16.48
C GLN A 441 -3.74 -41.58 -16.78
N ALA A 442 -4.25 -41.49 -18.01
CA ALA A 442 -5.12 -40.42 -18.45
C ALA A 442 -6.48 -40.46 -17.73
N PRO A 443 -6.85 -39.42 -16.95
CA PRO A 443 -8.14 -39.40 -16.27
C PRO A 443 -9.34 -39.37 -17.22
N ALA A 444 -9.17 -38.81 -18.41
CA ALA A 444 -10.17 -38.72 -19.46
C ALA A 444 -9.52 -38.87 -20.85
N ALA A 445 -10.35 -39.07 -21.88
CA ALA A 445 -9.86 -39.04 -23.26
C ALA A 445 -9.48 -37.62 -23.66
N GLY A 446 -8.35 -37.47 -24.36
CA GLY A 446 -7.83 -36.15 -24.72
C GLY A 446 -6.61 -36.24 -25.62
N VAL A 447 -6.01 -35.07 -25.90
CA VAL A 447 -4.80 -34.94 -26.71
C VAL A 447 -3.66 -34.47 -25.82
N TRP A 448 -2.55 -35.19 -25.85
CA TRP A 448 -1.33 -34.78 -25.18
C TRP A 448 -0.62 -33.68 -25.96
N GLN A 449 -0.19 -32.64 -25.26
CA GLN A 449 0.67 -31.60 -25.79
C GLN A 449 1.98 -31.55 -25.01
N CYS A 450 3.09 -31.67 -25.73
CA CYS A 450 4.43 -31.59 -25.16
C CYS A 450 4.89 -30.12 -25.07
N ILE A 451 5.42 -29.71 -23.92
CA ILE A 451 5.88 -28.34 -23.67
C ILE A 451 7.36 -28.31 -23.27
N GLY A 452 7.93 -29.46 -22.93
CA GLY A 452 9.34 -29.65 -22.67
C GLY A 452 9.62 -31.08 -22.20
N ASP A 453 10.88 -31.37 -21.89
CA ASP A 453 11.27 -32.69 -21.40
C ASP A 453 10.56 -33.01 -20.08
N GLY A 454 9.75 -34.08 -20.08
CA GLY A 454 8.98 -34.52 -18.92
C GLY A 454 7.85 -33.58 -18.48
N ARG A 455 7.51 -32.57 -19.29
CA ARG A 455 6.44 -31.60 -19.04
C ARG A 455 5.46 -31.52 -20.20
N GLY A 456 4.17 -31.63 -19.89
CA GLY A 456 3.13 -31.45 -20.89
C GLY A 456 1.75 -31.36 -20.29
N CYS A 457 0.74 -31.33 -21.17
CA CYS A 457 -0.64 -31.16 -20.79
C CYS A 457 -1.55 -32.13 -21.55
N LEU A 458 -2.43 -32.82 -20.82
CA LEU A 458 -3.57 -33.53 -21.40
C LEU A 458 -4.73 -32.56 -21.60
N ARG A 459 -5.03 -32.21 -22.85
CA ARG A 459 -6.17 -31.35 -23.19
C ARG A 459 -7.41 -32.17 -23.51
N THR A 460 -8.51 -31.83 -22.85
CA THR A 460 -9.85 -32.38 -23.12
C THR A 460 -10.73 -31.32 -23.78
N ALA A 461 -12.01 -31.62 -24.01
CA ALA A 461 -12.98 -30.64 -24.50
C ALA A 461 -13.36 -29.56 -23.48
N HIS A 462 -13.07 -29.76 -22.19
CA HIS A 462 -13.61 -28.93 -21.10
C HIS A 462 -12.56 -28.45 -20.08
N TRP A 463 -11.38 -29.07 -20.04
CA TRP A 463 -10.31 -28.74 -19.10
C TRP A 463 -8.97 -29.30 -19.59
N SER A 464 -7.89 -28.81 -18.99
CA SER A 464 -6.52 -29.18 -19.28
C SER A 464 -5.80 -29.65 -18.00
N LEU A 465 -5.08 -30.78 -18.05
CA LEU A 465 -4.31 -31.33 -16.93
C LEU A 465 -2.82 -31.23 -17.22
N TRP A 466 -2.14 -30.40 -16.43
CA TRP A 466 -0.72 -30.09 -16.54
C TRP A 466 0.09 -30.99 -15.63
N LEU A 467 1.12 -31.62 -16.20
CA LEU A 467 2.02 -32.54 -15.51
C LEU A 467 3.47 -32.13 -15.79
N ASP A 468 4.30 -32.15 -14.74
CA ASP A 468 5.74 -31.85 -14.78
C ASP A 468 6.49 -32.88 -13.91
N GLY A 469 7.48 -33.57 -14.47
CA GLY A 469 8.20 -34.67 -13.82
C GLY A 469 7.84 -36.07 -14.34
N LEU A 470 7.40 -36.16 -15.61
CA LEU A 470 7.12 -37.43 -16.30
C LEU A 470 8.36 -38.01 -16.98
N GLU A 471 8.55 -39.32 -16.83
CA GLU A 471 9.39 -40.19 -17.66
C GLU A 471 8.50 -40.91 -18.67
N GLU A 472 9.05 -41.17 -19.87
CA GLU A 472 8.35 -41.85 -20.97
C GLU A 472 7.03 -41.17 -21.38
N ALA A 473 7.02 -39.82 -21.37
CA ALA A 473 5.85 -39.03 -21.72
C ALA A 473 5.35 -39.31 -23.15
N PRO A 474 4.04 -39.13 -23.43
CA PRO A 474 3.48 -39.36 -24.75
C PRO A 474 4.07 -38.40 -25.79
N THR A 475 4.03 -38.80 -27.05
CA THR A 475 4.45 -37.92 -28.15
C THR A 475 3.51 -36.74 -28.32
N ASP A 476 4.03 -35.60 -28.78
CA ASP A 476 3.21 -34.40 -29.02
C ASP A 476 2.07 -34.70 -30.00
N GLY A 477 0.85 -34.25 -29.67
CA GLY A 477 -0.36 -34.51 -30.44
C GLY A 477 -0.94 -35.93 -30.29
N GLN A 478 -0.38 -36.79 -29.44
CA GLN A 478 -0.88 -38.14 -29.21
C GLN A 478 -2.27 -38.12 -28.57
N ALA A 479 -3.24 -38.78 -29.22
CA ALA A 479 -4.55 -39.03 -28.64
C ALA A 479 -4.47 -40.15 -27.58
N LEU A 480 -5.04 -39.90 -26.41
CA LEU A 480 -5.07 -40.81 -25.28
C LEU A 480 -6.50 -41.19 -24.92
N LEU A 481 -6.73 -42.46 -24.60
CA LEU A 481 -7.99 -42.96 -24.06
C LEU A 481 -8.00 -42.83 -22.53
N LYS A 482 -9.20 -42.72 -21.95
CA LYS A 482 -9.39 -42.79 -20.48
C LYS A 482 -8.76 -44.09 -19.94
N GLY A 483 -7.91 -43.96 -18.92
CA GLY A 483 -7.18 -45.05 -18.29
C GLY A 483 -5.93 -45.53 -19.05
N GLN A 484 -5.59 -44.92 -20.19
CA GLN A 484 -4.35 -45.23 -20.90
C GLN A 484 -3.15 -44.65 -20.14
N ALA A 485 -2.04 -45.38 -20.10
CA ALA A 485 -0.80 -44.90 -19.49
C ALA A 485 -0.31 -43.60 -20.17
N ILE A 486 0.04 -42.62 -19.34
CA ILE A 486 0.68 -41.35 -19.76
C ILE A 486 2.20 -41.43 -19.59
N GLY A 487 2.68 -42.19 -18.60
CA GLY A 487 4.10 -42.31 -18.29
C GLY A 487 4.31 -42.73 -16.84
N ALA A 488 5.51 -42.52 -16.31
CA ALA A 488 5.82 -42.72 -14.90
C ALA A 488 6.51 -41.48 -14.32
N THR A 489 6.59 -41.33 -13.00
CA THR A 489 7.37 -40.23 -12.38
C THR A 489 8.79 -40.66 -12.03
N CYS A 490 9.76 -39.74 -12.12
CA CYS A 490 11.12 -39.92 -11.63
C CYS A 490 11.26 -39.74 -10.09
N GLY A 491 10.15 -39.57 -9.38
CA GLY A 491 10.08 -39.41 -7.92
C GLY A 491 9.45 -38.10 -7.48
N PHE A 492 9.45 -37.05 -8.32
CA PHE A 492 8.68 -35.84 -8.11
C PHE A 492 7.75 -35.58 -9.28
N ILE A 493 6.51 -35.19 -8.98
CA ILE A 493 5.57 -34.78 -10.02
C ILE A 493 4.72 -33.59 -9.56
N ARG A 494 4.55 -32.61 -10.44
CA ARG A 494 3.57 -31.54 -10.28
C ARG A 494 2.30 -31.89 -11.02
N VAL A 495 1.17 -31.64 -10.38
CA VAL A 495 -0.16 -31.88 -10.93
C VAL A 495 -0.98 -30.61 -10.77
N GLN A 496 -1.46 -30.07 -11.89
CA GLN A 496 -2.28 -28.87 -11.91
C GLN A 496 -3.41 -29.01 -12.93
N LEU A 497 -4.62 -28.69 -12.50
CA LEU A 497 -5.82 -28.73 -13.33
C LEU A 497 -6.18 -27.30 -13.73
N CYS A 498 -6.64 -27.08 -14.96
CA CYS A 498 -7.16 -25.80 -15.41
C CYS A 498 -8.45 -25.99 -16.23
N VAL A 499 -9.49 -25.22 -15.92
CA VAL A 499 -10.78 -25.29 -16.62
C VAL A 499 -10.76 -24.58 -17.98
N ASP A 500 -9.83 -23.66 -18.18
CA ASP A 500 -9.60 -23.03 -19.48
C ASP A 500 -8.59 -23.86 -20.27
N THR A 501 -9.00 -24.36 -21.43
CA THR A 501 -8.16 -25.29 -22.21
C THR A 501 -7.03 -24.59 -22.94
N ASP A 502 -7.11 -23.27 -23.13
CA ASP A 502 -6.16 -22.49 -23.92
C ASP A 502 -5.13 -21.76 -23.07
N THR A 503 -5.39 -21.63 -21.77
CA THR A 503 -4.52 -21.00 -20.79
C THR A 503 -3.46 -21.98 -20.27
N CYS A 504 -2.20 -21.55 -20.29
CA CYS A 504 -1.15 -22.15 -19.47
C CYS A 504 -1.12 -21.46 -18.11
N PRO A 505 -1.66 -22.06 -17.04
CA PRO A 505 -1.66 -21.43 -15.73
C PRO A 505 -0.23 -21.35 -15.16
N PRO A 506 0.10 -20.32 -14.38
CA PRO A 506 1.29 -20.35 -13.54
C PRO A 506 1.11 -21.39 -12.44
N PHE A 507 2.19 -21.91 -11.85
CA PHE A 507 2.05 -22.83 -10.71
C PHE A 507 1.69 -22.10 -9.41
N PHE A 508 2.15 -20.86 -9.26
CA PHE A 508 1.82 -19.98 -8.16
C PHE A 508 1.12 -18.70 -8.65
N ALA A 509 0.14 -18.23 -7.89
CA ALA A 509 -0.51 -16.93 -8.08
C ALA A 509 -0.16 -15.96 -6.96
N THR A 510 -0.18 -14.67 -7.26
CA THR A 510 -0.18 -13.61 -6.25
C THR A 510 -1.49 -13.66 -5.44
N PRO A 511 -1.48 -13.31 -4.14
CA PRO A 511 -2.69 -13.27 -3.33
C PRO A 511 -3.82 -12.42 -3.92
N SER A 512 -3.51 -11.26 -4.51
CA SER A 512 -4.50 -10.43 -5.22
C SER A 512 -5.20 -11.16 -6.38
N HIS A 513 -4.53 -12.12 -7.03
CA HIS A 513 -5.08 -12.89 -8.15
C HIS A 513 -5.55 -14.29 -7.74
N ALA A 514 -5.25 -14.73 -6.50
CA ALA A 514 -5.42 -16.11 -6.05
C ALA A 514 -6.87 -16.59 -6.17
N ALA A 515 -7.85 -15.77 -5.78
CA ALA A 515 -9.26 -16.15 -5.84
C ALA A 515 -9.72 -16.47 -7.27
N ALA A 516 -9.33 -15.65 -8.25
CA ALA A 516 -9.68 -15.84 -9.66
C ALA A 516 -8.92 -17.05 -10.24
N TRP A 517 -7.62 -17.17 -9.94
CA TRP A 517 -6.82 -18.30 -10.39
C TRP A 517 -7.27 -19.64 -9.80
N LEU A 518 -7.67 -19.71 -8.53
CA LEU A 518 -8.19 -20.93 -7.91
C LEU A 518 -9.54 -21.36 -8.49
N ALA A 519 -10.33 -20.40 -9.00
CA ALA A 519 -11.53 -20.74 -9.76
C ALA A 519 -11.20 -21.34 -11.13
N LEU A 520 -10.14 -20.86 -11.79
CA LEU A 520 -9.64 -21.44 -13.03
C LEU A 520 -8.85 -22.73 -12.83
N CYS A 521 -8.18 -22.87 -11.69
CA CYS A 521 -7.34 -24.02 -11.34
C CYS A 521 -7.91 -24.72 -10.10
N PRO A 522 -9.05 -25.43 -10.23
CA PRO A 522 -9.68 -26.10 -9.11
C PRO A 522 -8.82 -27.24 -8.58
N SER A 523 -9.14 -27.69 -7.37
CA SER A 523 -8.40 -28.76 -6.70
C SER A 523 -8.31 -30.04 -7.55
N PRO A 524 -7.12 -30.65 -7.67
CA PRO A 524 -6.94 -31.93 -8.36
C PRO A 524 -7.34 -33.15 -7.51
N ARG A 525 -7.87 -32.98 -6.28
CA ARG A 525 -8.21 -34.07 -5.35
C ARG A 525 -8.99 -35.23 -5.96
N THR A 526 -9.96 -34.94 -6.83
CA THR A 526 -10.80 -35.96 -7.47
C THR A 526 -9.99 -36.80 -8.46
N LEU A 527 -9.05 -36.18 -9.17
CA LEU A 527 -8.14 -36.88 -10.07
C LEU A 527 -7.07 -37.66 -9.31
N LEU A 528 -6.62 -37.15 -8.17
CA LEU A 528 -5.59 -37.78 -7.34
C LEU A 528 -6.11 -38.95 -6.49
N GLY A 529 -7.39 -38.93 -6.12
CA GLY A 529 -8.01 -39.96 -5.27
C GLY A 529 -7.77 -39.77 -3.76
N PHE A 530 -7.13 -38.67 -3.35
CA PHE A 530 -6.90 -38.32 -1.95
C PHE A 530 -7.08 -36.81 -1.72
N ASP A 531 -7.24 -36.43 -0.44
CA ASP A 531 -7.35 -35.03 -0.04
C ASP A 531 -5.99 -34.32 -0.09
N CYS A 532 -5.93 -33.21 -0.82
CA CYS A 532 -4.75 -32.39 -0.98
C CYS A 532 -5.05 -30.89 -0.82
N ASP A 533 -6.21 -30.54 -0.27
CA ASP A 533 -6.63 -29.15 -0.14
C ASP A 533 -5.98 -28.50 1.08
N ALA A 534 -5.61 -27.23 0.97
CA ALA A 534 -5.25 -26.42 2.12
C ALA A 534 -6.49 -26.03 2.93
N GLU A 535 -6.33 -25.87 4.23
CA GLU A 535 -7.36 -25.24 5.04
C GLU A 535 -7.51 -23.77 4.63
N PRO A 536 -8.74 -23.24 4.51
CA PRO A 536 -8.95 -21.82 4.25
C PRO A 536 -8.31 -20.95 5.33
N LEU A 537 -7.71 -19.84 4.92
CA LEU A 537 -7.23 -18.83 5.87
C LEU A 537 -8.41 -18.26 6.68
N ALA A 538 -8.14 -17.90 7.94
CA ALA A 538 -9.11 -17.18 8.76
C ALA A 538 -9.42 -15.81 8.14
N ASP A 539 -10.67 -15.37 8.24
CA ASP A 539 -11.07 -14.03 7.79
C ASP A 539 -10.45 -12.97 8.70
N ALA A 540 -9.51 -12.19 8.15
CA ALA A 540 -8.82 -11.12 8.83
C ALA A 540 -9.78 -10.03 9.35
N GLN A 541 -10.86 -9.73 8.63
CA GLN A 541 -11.85 -8.75 9.07
C GLN A 541 -12.70 -9.28 10.22
N ALA A 542 -13.08 -10.56 10.18
CA ALA A 542 -13.74 -11.21 11.31
C ALA A 542 -12.83 -11.25 12.55
N LEU A 543 -11.52 -11.47 12.38
CA LEU A 543 -10.55 -11.41 13.47
C LEU A 543 -10.42 -10.01 14.05
N LEU A 544 -10.35 -8.97 13.20
CA LEU A 544 -10.31 -7.57 13.64
C LEU A 544 -11.60 -7.19 14.40
N ALA A 545 -12.77 -7.58 13.91
CA ALA A 545 -14.04 -7.36 14.62
C ALA A 545 -14.07 -8.03 16.00
N ARG A 546 -13.50 -9.24 16.14
CA ARG A 546 -13.36 -9.91 17.44
C ARG A 546 -12.40 -9.15 18.37
N ARG A 547 -11.31 -8.58 17.84
CA ARG A 547 -10.43 -7.68 18.60
C ARG A 547 -11.20 -6.46 19.07
N ASP A 548 -11.92 -5.77 18.20
CA ASP A 548 -12.66 -4.54 18.55
C ASP A 548 -13.76 -4.78 19.59
N ALA A 549 -14.34 -5.99 19.60
CA ALA A 549 -15.33 -6.39 20.59
C ALA A 549 -14.74 -6.69 21.98
N SER A 550 -13.43 -6.99 22.08
CA SER A 550 -12.81 -7.51 23.32
C SER A 550 -11.61 -6.71 23.84
N PHE A 551 -10.94 -5.94 22.99
CA PHE A 551 -9.75 -5.17 23.31
C PHE A 551 -10.10 -3.67 23.42
N ALA A 552 -9.70 -3.02 24.52
CA ALA A 552 -10.11 -1.65 24.80
C ALA A 552 -9.66 -0.68 23.69
N ARG A 553 -10.59 0.17 23.22
CA ARG A 553 -10.37 1.13 22.12
C ARG A 553 -9.23 2.13 22.36
N SER A 554 -8.84 2.35 23.62
CA SER A 554 -7.67 3.16 23.95
C SER A 554 -6.35 2.54 23.45
N GLN A 555 -6.33 1.23 23.19
CA GLN A 555 -5.19 0.51 22.63
C GLN A 555 -5.32 0.40 21.11
N LYS A 556 -4.89 1.47 20.43
CA LYS A 556 -4.98 1.63 18.97
C LYS A 556 -4.20 0.56 18.21
N HIS A 557 -4.55 0.36 16.95
CA HIS A 557 -3.75 -0.37 15.96
C HIS A 557 -3.30 0.60 14.86
N TYR A 558 -2.23 0.24 14.15
CA TYR A 558 -1.82 0.96 12.95
C TYR A 558 -2.77 0.62 11.79
N TYR A 559 -2.95 1.59 10.89
CA TYR A 559 -3.83 1.52 9.71
C TYR A 559 -5.30 1.25 10.02
N ALA A 560 -6.20 1.70 9.13
CA ALA A 560 -7.63 1.41 9.26
C ALA A 560 -7.95 -0.08 9.04
N GLN A 561 -7.24 -0.72 8.12
CA GLN A 561 -7.31 -2.16 7.83
C GLN A 561 -5.91 -2.78 7.99
N PRO A 562 -5.50 -3.14 9.22
CA PRO A 562 -4.20 -3.75 9.46
C PRO A 562 -4.07 -5.14 8.79
N PRO A 563 -2.93 -5.47 8.15
CA PRO A 563 -2.67 -6.83 7.69
C PRO A 563 -2.64 -7.84 8.84
N HIS A 564 -3.03 -9.09 8.56
CA HIS A 564 -2.99 -10.20 9.53
C HIS A 564 -1.59 -10.82 9.58
N ILE A 565 -0.76 -10.31 10.50
CA ILE A 565 0.63 -10.73 10.71
C ILE A 565 0.71 -11.84 11.77
N GLU A 566 1.34 -12.96 11.44
CA GLU A 566 1.56 -14.10 12.37
C GLU A 566 2.99 -14.65 12.35
N ARG A 567 3.84 -14.15 11.46
CA ARG A 567 5.27 -14.51 11.43
C ARG A 567 6.11 -13.25 11.35
N GLY A 568 7.29 -13.30 11.97
CA GLY A 568 8.33 -12.31 11.75
C GLY A 568 9.68 -12.98 11.61
N TRP A 569 10.56 -12.37 10.82
CA TRP A 569 11.91 -12.86 10.58
C TRP A 569 12.83 -11.67 10.30
N ARG A 570 13.91 -11.52 11.09
CA ARG A 570 14.84 -10.38 10.99
C ARG A 570 14.07 -9.05 11.04
N ASN A 571 14.28 -8.14 10.09
CA ASN A 571 13.58 -6.87 9.96
C ASN A 571 12.26 -6.96 9.17
N TYR A 572 11.64 -8.13 9.10
CA TYR A 572 10.41 -8.37 8.36
C TYR A 572 9.27 -8.92 9.22
N LEU A 573 8.06 -8.49 8.91
CA LEU A 573 6.79 -9.04 9.37
C LEU A 573 6.09 -9.69 8.18
N ILE A 574 5.51 -10.87 8.36
CA ILE A 574 4.97 -11.70 7.27
C ILE A 574 3.50 -12.00 7.58
N ASP A 575 2.63 -11.68 6.62
CA ASP A 575 1.19 -11.97 6.73
C ASP A 575 0.87 -13.43 6.39
N MET A 576 -0.39 -13.83 6.65
CA MET A 576 -0.88 -15.19 6.38
C MET A 576 -0.90 -15.58 4.90
N GLN A 577 -0.75 -14.62 3.97
CA GLN A 577 -0.64 -14.86 2.54
C GLN A 577 0.83 -14.94 2.08
N GLY A 578 1.78 -14.79 3.00
CA GLY A 578 3.21 -14.86 2.71
C GLY A 578 3.80 -13.58 2.14
N ARG A 579 3.10 -12.43 2.20
CA ARG A 579 3.71 -11.14 1.87
C ARG A 579 4.62 -10.71 3.02
N SER A 580 5.85 -10.33 2.68
CA SER A 580 6.80 -9.74 3.62
C SER A 580 6.64 -8.23 3.65
N TYR A 581 6.62 -7.67 4.86
CA TYR A 581 6.60 -6.23 5.12
C TYR A 581 7.90 -5.85 5.81
N LEU A 582 8.67 -4.95 5.21
CA LEU A 582 9.85 -4.35 5.82
C LEU A 582 9.43 -3.48 7.01
N ASP A 583 9.97 -3.80 8.17
CA ASP A 583 9.64 -3.16 9.43
C ASP A 583 10.57 -1.98 9.72
N MET A 584 10.08 -0.76 9.45
CA MET A 584 10.78 0.48 9.78
C MET A 584 10.37 1.08 11.13
N LEU A 585 9.60 0.34 11.92
CA LEU A 585 8.92 0.87 13.11
C LEU A 585 9.34 0.20 14.41
N ASN A 586 9.84 -1.03 14.43
CA ASN A 586 9.98 -1.75 15.71
C ASN A 586 11.39 -1.73 16.28
N ASN A 587 11.65 -0.75 17.17
CA ASN A 587 12.83 -0.76 18.05
C ASN A 587 12.70 -1.68 19.27
N VAL A 588 11.53 -2.31 19.48
CA VAL A 588 11.34 -3.36 20.50
C VAL A 588 12.04 -4.65 20.09
N ALA A 589 11.93 -5.05 18.82
CA ALA A 589 12.63 -6.19 18.26
C ALA A 589 14.04 -5.78 17.81
N VAL A 590 14.90 -5.36 18.76
CA VAL A 590 16.25 -4.84 18.47
C VAL A 590 17.10 -5.78 17.64
N LEU A 591 17.01 -7.10 17.84
CA LEU A 591 17.74 -8.13 17.10
C LEU A 591 17.06 -8.48 15.77
N GLY A 592 15.80 -8.06 15.60
CA GLY A 592 14.86 -8.59 14.62
C GLY A 592 13.94 -9.66 15.20
N HIS A 593 12.91 -9.96 14.42
CA HIS A 593 11.85 -10.92 14.71
C HIS A 593 12.32 -12.36 14.52
N GLY A 594 11.74 -13.28 15.30
CA GLY A 594 11.96 -14.72 15.12
C GLY A 594 13.39 -15.21 15.40
N HIS A 595 14.21 -14.46 16.16
CA HIS A 595 15.60 -14.83 16.40
C HIS A 595 15.72 -16.16 17.18
N PRO A 596 16.35 -17.22 16.63
CA PRO A 596 16.29 -18.58 17.20
C PRO A 596 16.89 -18.68 18.60
N ARG A 597 17.96 -17.90 18.90
CA ARG A 597 18.56 -17.87 20.25
C ARG A 597 17.59 -17.40 21.33
N MET A 598 16.65 -16.49 21.01
CA MET A 598 15.68 -16.00 21.99
C MET A 598 14.66 -17.10 22.34
N ALA A 599 14.17 -17.82 21.32
CA ALA A 599 13.27 -18.95 21.51
C ALA A 599 13.93 -20.06 22.34
N ALA A 600 15.18 -20.40 22.02
CA ALA A 600 15.95 -21.41 22.75
C ALA A 600 16.20 -21.04 24.22
N GLU A 601 16.66 -19.81 24.51
CA GLU A 601 16.90 -19.38 25.89
C GLU A 601 15.61 -19.26 26.70
N SER A 602 14.54 -18.74 26.09
CA SER A 602 13.24 -18.66 26.72
C SER A 602 12.73 -20.06 27.09
N ALA A 603 12.67 -20.98 26.13
CA ALA A 603 12.22 -22.35 26.36
C ALA A 603 13.05 -23.08 27.43
N ARG A 604 14.38 -22.95 27.35
CA ARG A 604 15.31 -23.56 28.31
C ARG A 604 15.12 -23.01 29.72
N GLN A 605 14.96 -21.69 29.87
CA GLN A 605 14.81 -21.10 31.21
C GLN A 605 13.42 -21.37 31.80
N TRP A 606 12.37 -21.38 30.97
CA TRP A 606 11.01 -21.78 31.39
C TRP A 606 10.93 -23.24 31.85
N SER A 607 11.71 -24.14 31.26
CA SER A 607 11.76 -25.54 31.73
C SER A 607 12.52 -25.73 33.06
N LEU A 608 13.16 -24.68 33.59
CA LEU A 608 13.89 -24.70 34.86
C LEU A 608 13.10 -24.00 35.97
N VAL A 609 13.29 -22.68 36.10
CA VAL A 609 12.64 -21.85 37.12
C VAL A 609 12.40 -20.46 36.57
N ASN A 610 11.22 -19.91 36.87
CA ASN A 610 10.87 -18.53 36.61
C ASN A 610 10.05 -17.99 37.79
N THR A 611 10.69 -17.20 38.65
CA THR A 611 10.13 -16.71 39.92
C THR A 611 10.59 -15.28 40.21
N ASN A 612 10.11 -14.69 41.31
CA ASN A 612 10.44 -13.33 41.72
C ASN A 612 11.86 -13.20 42.34
N SER A 613 12.37 -11.97 42.38
CA SER A 613 13.72 -11.59 42.84
C SER A 613 13.99 -11.69 44.35
N ARG A 614 13.03 -12.15 45.18
CA ARG A 614 13.31 -12.47 46.59
C ARG A 614 14.02 -13.81 46.77
N PHE A 615 13.94 -14.68 45.76
CA PHE A 615 14.73 -15.90 45.72
C PHE A 615 16.10 -15.63 45.12
N HIS A 616 17.09 -16.40 45.54
CA HIS A 616 18.48 -16.24 45.10
C HIS A 616 18.77 -17.11 43.88
N TYR A 617 19.20 -16.49 42.78
CA TYR A 617 19.62 -17.15 41.54
C TYR A 617 20.69 -16.31 40.84
N ALA A 618 21.59 -16.97 40.10
CA ALA A 618 22.73 -16.29 39.48
C ALA A 618 22.30 -15.26 38.42
N ALA A 619 21.26 -15.56 37.63
CA ALA A 619 20.90 -14.76 36.47
C ALA A 619 20.62 -13.29 36.77
N ILE A 620 20.06 -12.94 37.94
CA ILE A 620 19.82 -11.52 38.30
C ILE A 620 21.11 -10.78 38.62
N ALA A 621 22.07 -11.44 39.28
CA ALA A 621 23.38 -10.88 39.55
C ALA A 621 24.17 -10.72 38.25
N GLU A 622 24.28 -11.79 37.47
CA GLU A 622 24.98 -11.80 36.17
C GLU A 622 24.43 -10.73 35.23
N PHE A 623 23.10 -10.60 35.10
CA PHE A 623 22.54 -9.58 34.22
C PHE A 623 22.78 -8.16 34.73
N SER A 624 22.69 -7.94 36.05
CA SER A 624 22.99 -6.63 36.65
C SER A 624 24.46 -6.24 36.42
N GLU A 625 25.40 -7.18 36.57
CA GLU A 625 26.82 -6.96 36.28
C GLU A 625 27.04 -6.57 34.81
N ARG A 626 26.40 -7.28 33.87
CA ARG A 626 26.48 -6.98 32.43
C ARG A 626 25.91 -5.61 32.07
N LEU A 627 24.89 -5.12 32.79
CA LEU A 627 24.36 -3.76 32.61
C LEU A 627 25.32 -2.70 33.16
N LEU A 628 25.99 -2.97 34.27
CA LEU A 628 26.98 -2.07 34.85
C LEU A 628 28.26 -1.98 33.99
N GLU A 629 28.64 -3.04 33.28
CA GLU A 629 29.77 -3.03 32.33
C GLU A 629 29.59 -2.02 31.19
N VAL A 630 28.36 -1.73 30.80
CA VAL A 630 28.03 -0.76 29.75
C VAL A 630 27.57 0.59 30.31
N ALA A 631 27.47 0.74 31.63
CA ALA A 631 27.08 2.00 32.27
C ALA A 631 28.29 2.94 32.42
N PRO A 632 28.07 4.26 32.59
CA PRO A 632 29.14 5.20 32.90
C PRO A 632 29.87 4.84 34.21
N GLU A 633 31.13 5.26 34.31
CA GLU A 633 31.92 5.09 35.53
C GLU A 633 31.19 5.68 36.76
N GLY A 634 31.21 4.94 37.86
CA GLY A 634 30.58 5.34 39.14
C GLY A 634 29.15 4.82 39.34
N PHE A 635 28.49 4.31 38.30
CA PHE A 635 27.21 3.61 38.46
C PHE A 635 27.47 2.19 39.02
N ASP A 636 26.80 1.84 40.12
CA ASP A 636 27.01 0.56 40.83
C ASP A 636 25.71 -0.09 41.33
N ARG A 637 24.55 0.41 40.88
CA ARG A 637 23.23 -0.11 41.25
C ARG A 637 22.30 -0.28 40.06
N VAL A 638 21.56 -1.38 40.07
CA VAL A 638 20.54 -1.71 39.08
C VAL A 638 19.25 -2.11 39.79
N PHE A 639 18.14 -1.53 39.36
CA PHE A 639 16.79 -2.02 39.65
C PHE A 639 16.19 -2.61 38.38
N LEU A 640 15.61 -3.80 38.46
CA LEU A 640 14.94 -4.44 37.32
C LEU A 640 13.42 -4.35 37.47
N VAL A 641 12.77 -3.97 36.36
CA VAL A 641 11.33 -3.75 36.21
C VAL A 641 10.86 -4.35 34.88
N ASN A 642 9.60 -4.14 34.49
CA ASN A 642 9.00 -4.83 33.34
C ASN A 642 8.74 -3.91 32.13
N SER A 643 8.91 -2.60 32.28
CA SER A 643 8.65 -1.64 31.20
C SER A 643 9.40 -0.31 31.42
N GLY A 644 9.43 0.53 30.39
CA GLY A 644 9.96 1.90 30.49
C GLY A 644 9.11 2.77 31.43
N THR A 645 7.79 2.61 31.41
CA THR A 645 6.86 3.25 32.35
C THR A 645 7.25 2.96 33.81
N GLU A 646 7.48 1.68 34.15
CA GLU A 646 7.90 1.31 35.51
C GLU A 646 9.30 1.84 35.86
N ALA A 647 10.21 1.90 34.89
CA ALA A 647 11.56 2.42 35.08
C ALA A 647 11.53 3.93 35.39
N ASN A 648 10.76 4.69 34.62
CA ASN A 648 10.60 6.13 34.81
C ASN A 648 9.82 6.46 36.10
N ASP A 649 8.78 5.69 36.46
CA ASP A 649 8.11 5.84 37.77
C ASP A 649 9.09 5.63 38.93
N LEU A 650 9.94 4.61 38.84
CA LEU A 650 10.95 4.35 39.87
C LEU A 650 12.02 5.45 39.89
N ALA A 651 12.43 5.98 38.73
CA ALA A 651 13.37 7.09 38.66
C ALA A 651 12.83 8.37 39.31
N ILE A 652 11.54 8.68 39.14
CA ILE A 652 10.88 9.79 39.85
C ILE A 652 10.94 9.58 41.37
N ARG A 653 10.65 8.36 41.83
CA ARG A 653 10.73 8.03 43.27
C ARG A 653 12.15 8.15 43.83
N LEU A 654 13.15 7.70 43.08
CA LEU A 654 14.56 7.85 43.45
C LEU A 654 14.97 9.32 43.52
N ALA A 655 14.53 10.14 42.57
CA ALA A 655 14.77 11.59 42.58
C ALA A 655 14.17 12.26 43.82
N TRP A 656 12.93 11.92 44.16
CA TRP A 656 12.26 12.43 45.36
C TRP A 656 12.98 12.05 46.65
N ALA A 657 13.32 10.76 46.80
CA ALA A 657 13.98 10.27 48.00
C ALA A 657 15.38 10.88 48.18
N TYR A 658 16.13 11.03 47.10
CA TYR A 658 17.50 11.56 47.16
C TYR A 658 17.56 13.07 47.43
N SER A 659 16.74 13.87 46.74
CA SER A 659 16.81 15.33 46.89
C SER A 659 15.97 15.87 48.05
N GLY A 660 15.00 15.09 48.55
CA GLY A 660 13.97 15.54 49.49
C GLY A 660 12.90 16.45 48.88
N GLY A 661 12.95 16.69 47.56
CA GLY A 661 12.01 17.51 46.81
C GLY A 661 10.89 16.75 46.12
N ARG A 662 9.92 17.48 45.56
CA ARG A 662 8.84 16.90 44.74
C ARG A 662 8.79 17.44 43.33
N ASP A 663 9.39 18.61 43.10
CA ASP A 663 9.28 19.34 41.84
C ASP A 663 10.20 18.77 40.76
N LEU A 664 9.66 18.48 39.58
CA LEU A 664 10.43 17.91 38.47
C LEU A 664 10.32 18.79 37.23
N LEU A 665 11.47 19.11 36.62
CA LEU A 665 11.48 19.63 35.26
C LEU A 665 11.24 18.46 34.29
N SER A 666 10.28 18.61 33.38
CA SER A 666 10.13 17.75 32.20
C SER A 666 10.20 18.62 30.95
N VAL A 667 10.16 18.04 29.77
CA VAL A 667 10.21 18.81 28.54
C VAL A 667 8.93 18.65 27.71
N LEU A 668 8.54 19.70 27.00
CA LEU A 668 7.42 19.68 26.06
C LEU A 668 7.65 18.65 24.93
N GLU A 669 6.57 18.16 24.32
CA GLU A 669 6.53 17.13 23.28
C GLU A 669 7.04 15.72 23.69
N ALA A 670 7.59 15.56 24.90
CA ALA A 670 8.19 14.31 25.37
C ALA A 670 7.15 13.27 25.81
N TYR A 671 7.55 11.99 25.75
CA TYR A 671 6.76 10.86 26.25
C TYR A 671 7.62 9.94 27.14
N HIS A 672 7.18 9.74 28.38
CA HIS A 672 7.90 8.97 29.41
C HIS A 672 7.10 7.78 29.96
N GLY A 673 5.86 7.57 29.54
CA GLY A 673 5.05 6.43 29.96
C GLY A 673 3.57 6.76 30.14
N TRP A 674 2.81 5.79 30.65
CA TRP A 674 1.35 5.84 30.75
C TRP A 674 0.80 5.69 32.17
N SER A 675 1.66 5.46 33.18
CA SER A 675 1.24 5.43 34.59
C SER A 675 0.95 6.85 35.07
N VAL A 676 0.33 7.00 36.25
CA VAL A 676 -0.06 8.33 36.77
C VAL A 676 1.13 9.30 36.84
N ALA A 677 2.30 8.87 37.32
CA ALA A 677 3.46 9.76 37.46
C ALA A 677 4.24 9.94 36.15
N THR A 678 4.37 8.91 35.30
CA THR A 678 4.98 9.08 33.98
C THR A 678 4.11 9.85 32.97
N ASP A 679 2.79 9.68 32.98
CA ASP A 679 1.89 10.55 32.21
C ASP A 679 2.03 11.98 32.74
N ALA A 680 2.06 12.20 34.07
CA ALA A 680 2.23 13.53 34.68
C ALA A 680 3.40 14.33 34.10
N ILE A 681 4.50 13.70 33.70
CA ILE A 681 5.69 14.36 33.14
C ILE A 681 5.74 14.33 31.60
N SER A 682 4.80 13.63 30.95
CA SER A 682 4.67 13.53 29.48
C SER A 682 3.76 14.62 28.94
N THR A 683 4.12 15.20 27.80
CA THR A 683 3.52 16.44 27.27
C THR A 683 3.16 16.36 25.79
N SER A 684 3.48 15.25 25.13
CA SER A 684 3.05 14.92 23.77
C SER A 684 1.52 14.97 23.62
N ILE A 685 1.03 15.85 22.75
CA ILE A 685 -0.42 15.96 22.47
C ILE A 685 -0.90 14.88 21.49
N ALA A 686 0.03 14.28 20.73
CA ALA A 686 -0.27 13.11 19.92
C ALA A 686 -0.66 11.89 20.78
N ASP A 687 -0.03 11.72 21.95
CA ASP A 687 -0.32 10.63 22.89
C ASP A 687 -1.49 10.97 23.82
N ASN A 688 -1.54 12.20 24.33
CA ASN A 688 -2.61 12.69 25.20
C ASN A 688 -3.01 14.13 24.80
N PRO A 689 -4.13 14.32 24.07
CA PRO A 689 -4.55 15.64 23.59
C PRO A 689 -4.79 16.68 24.68
N GLN A 690 -5.00 16.26 25.93
CA GLN A 690 -5.19 17.15 27.08
C GLN A 690 -3.89 17.37 27.88
N ALA A 691 -2.75 16.90 27.37
CA ALA A 691 -1.53 16.87 28.15
C ALA A 691 -1.08 18.25 28.65
N LEU A 692 -1.32 19.33 27.92
CA LEU A 692 -0.91 20.67 28.36
C LEU A 692 -1.80 21.27 29.46
N GLU A 693 -2.98 20.69 29.69
CA GLU A 693 -3.99 21.21 30.64
C GLU A 693 -4.02 20.42 31.96
N THR A 694 -3.51 19.19 31.96
CA THR A 694 -3.70 18.24 33.07
C THR A 694 -2.47 18.02 33.95
N ARG A 695 -1.34 18.69 33.67
CA ARG A 695 -0.11 18.48 34.43
C ARG A 695 -0.25 19.01 35.87
N PRO A 696 0.15 18.21 36.88
CA PRO A 696 0.06 18.62 38.28
C PRO A 696 1.10 19.68 38.63
N ASP A 697 0.86 20.45 39.70
CA ASP A 697 1.70 21.59 40.12
C ASP A 697 3.16 21.23 40.50
N TRP A 698 3.50 19.95 40.63
CA TRP A 698 4.88 19.49 40.85
C TRP A 698 5.66 19.25 39.55
N VAL A 699 5.02 19.33 38.39
CA VAL A 699 5.65 19.17 37.08
C VAL A 699 5.81 20.54 36.43
N HIS A 700 7.02 20.80 35.95
CA HIS A 700 7.40 22.07 35.33
C HIS A 700 7.93 21.81 33.92
N PRO A 701 7.05 21.73 32.91
CA PRO A 701 7.48 21.56 31.53
C PRO A 701 8.30 22.76 31.08
N VAL A 702 9.46 22.49 30.47
CA VAL A 702 10.28 23.48 29.75
C VAL A 702 10.08 23.34 28.24
N GLU A 703 10.36 24.41 27.49
CA GLU A 703 10.28 24.44 26.03
C GLU A 703 11.09 23.31 25.37
N ALA A 704 10.51 22.64 24.36
CA ALA A 704 11.14 21.55 23.62
C ALA A 704 12.24 22.06 22.68
N PRO A 705 13.52 21.68 22.88
CA PRO A 705 14.58 22.08 21.98
C PRO A 705 14.46 21.38 20.63
N ASN A 706 14.21 22.15 19.56
CA ASN A 706 14.11 21.63 18.20
C ASN A 706 14.81 22.60 17.24
N THR A 707 15.97 22.17 16.74
CA THR A 707 16.86 23.02 15.92
C THR A 707 16.34 23.31 14.51
N PHE A 708 15.29 22.61 14.04
CA PHE A 708 14.75 22.77 12.70
C PHE A 708 13.48 23.63 12.70
N ARG A 709 12.42 23.19 13.39
CA ARG A 709 11.10 23.83 13.37
C ARG A 709 10.69 24.40 14.73
N GLY A 710 11.50 24.21 15.77
CA GLY A 710 11.24 24.75 17.10
C GLY A 710 11.26 26.29 17.15
N ARG A 711 10.88 26.81 18.32
CA ARG A 711 10.85 28.25 18.61
C ARG A 711 12.18 28.95 18.34
N TYR A 712 13.29 28.27 18.62
CA TYR A 712 14.64 28.75 18.33
C TYR A 712 15.33 27.72 17.43
N ARG A 713 15.90 28.17 16.31
CA ARG A 713 16.41 27.31 15.25
C ARG A 713 17.93 27.39 15.14
N GLY A 714 18.54 26.37 14.55
CA GLY A 714 19.98 26.27 14.35
C GLY A 714 20.74 25.71 15.55
N ALA A 715 22.02 25.38 15.34
CA ALA A 715 22.87 24.74 16.34
C ALA A 715 23.15 25.64 17.56
N ASP A 716 23.15 26.96 17.39
CA ASP A 716 23.47 27.92 18.45
C ASP A 716 22.27 28.26 19.37
N SER A 717 21.14 27.59 19.18
CA SER A 717 19.88 27.84 19.89
C SER A 717 19.85 27.38 21.36
N ALA A 718 20.89 26.66 21.82
CA ALA A 718 20.93 26.10 23.18
C ALA A 718 20.69 27.16 24.27
N ALA A 719 21.36 28.31 24.15
CA ALA A 719 21.25 29.40 25.13
C ALA A 719 19.84 30.01 25.19
N ASP A 720 19.12 30.05 24.08
CA ASP A 720 17.75 30.55 24.03
C ASP A 720 16.78 29.61 24.75
N TYR A 721 16.90 28.30 24.52
CA TYR A 721 16.10 27.28 25.21
C TYR A 721 16.39 27.23 26.72
N LEU A 722 17.66 27.38 27.11
CA LEU A 722 18.06 27.40 28.52
C LEU A 722 17.47 28.58 29.31
N ARG A 723 17.03 29.67 28.67
CA ARG A 723 16.34 30.77 29.37
C ARG A 723 15.02 30.32 29.99
N ASP A 724 14.32 29.39 29.35
CA ASP A 724 13.06 28.85 29.90
C ASP A 724 13.35 27.95 31.11
N VAL A 725 14.39 27.13 31.03
CA VAL A 725 14.91 26.37 32.18
C VAL A 725 15.26 27.32 33.34
N ASP A 726 16.01 28.39 33.08
CA ASP A 726 16.36 29.39 34.08
C ASP A 726 15.13 30.07 34.70
N ALA A 727 14.12 30.39 33.89
CA ALA A 727 12.89 30.99 34.36
C ALA A 727 12.11 30.05 35.30
N LYS A 728 11.97 28.77 34.96
CA LYS A 728 11.32 27.77 35.83
C LYS A 728 12.08 27.56 37.13
N LEU A 729 13.41 27.45 37.05
CA LEU A 729 14.25 27.30 38.23
C LEU A 729 14.17 28.52 39.16
N ALA A 730 14.22 29.73 38.61
CA ALA A 730 14.09 30.96 39.40
C ALA A 730 12.73 31.09 40.09
N ASP A 731 11.66 30.65 39.43
CA ASP A 731 10.31 30.60 40.00
C ASP A 731 10.21 29.59 41.15
N LEU A 732 10.78 28.39 41.00
CA LEU A 732 10.87 27.41 42.08
C LEU A 732 11.65 27.96 43.29
N ASP A 733 12.79 28.61 43.04
CA ASP A 733 13.60 29.24 44.08
C ASP A 733 12.81 30.34 44.80
N ALA A 734 12.09 31.19 44.06
CA ALA A 734 11.27 32.27 44.61
C ALA A 734 10.13 31.76 45.50
N ARG A 735 9.59 30.57 45.21
CA ARG A 735 8.56 29.90 46.02
C ARG A 735 9.14 29.04 47.15
N GLY A 736 10.46 28.91 47.25
CA GLY A 736 11.12 28.05 48.24
C GLY A 736 10.81 26.56 48.04
N ARG A 737 10.57 26.13 46.79
CA ARG A 737 10.24 24.74 46.45
C ARG A 737 11.52 23.95 46.19
N GLN A 738 11.61 22.74 46.75
CA GLN A 738 12.78 21.86 46.56
C GLN A 738 12.64 21.05 45.27
N LEU A 739 13.60 21.25 44.37
CA LEU A 739 13.70 20.52 43.12
C LEU A 739 14.11 19.05 43.37
N ALA A 740 13.37 18.14 42.75
CA ALA A 740 13.67 16.71 42.63
C ALA A 740 14.71 16.44 41.55
N GLY A 741 14.52 17.05 40.38
CA GLY A 741 15.40 16.81 39.25
C GLY A 741 14.85 17.27 37.91
N ILE A 742 15.49 16.78 36.85
CA ILE A 742 15.04 16.90 35.47
C ILE A 742 14.98 15.51 34.82
N ILE A 743 13.98 15.26 33.99
CA ILE A 743 13.91 14.10 33.11
C ILE A 743 13.83 14.54 31.65
N CYS A 744 14.60 13.88 30.79
CA CYS A 744 14.65 14.19 29.36
C CYS A 744 15.02 12.94 28.55
N GLU A 745 14.40 12.78 27.37
CA GLU A 745 14.97 11.94 26.31
C GLU A 745 16.22 12.65 25.76
N PRO A 746 17.41 12.02 25.75
CA PRO A 746 18.64 12.71 25.29
C PRO A 746 18.64 13.07 23.80
N VAL A 747 17.85 12.33 23.02
CA VAL A 747 17.45 12.62 21.64
C VAL A 747 15.95 12.38 21.59
N TYR A 748 15.19 13.30 20.99
CA TYR A 748 13.74 13.28 21.10
C TYR A 748 13.16 12.20 20.21
N GLY A 749 12.94 11.03 20.80
CA GLY A 749 12.42 9.89 20.08
C GLY A 749 10.98 10.12 19.65
N ASN A 750 10.15 10.63 20.57
CA ASN A 750 8.75 10.90 20.27
C ASN A 750 8.55 11.95 19.15
N ALA A 751 9.37 13.00 19.16
CA ALA A 751 9.31 14.07 18.16
C ALA A 751 9.98 13.71 16.81
N GLY A 752 10.48 12.48 16.63
CA GLY A 752 11.01 12.01 15.34
C GLY A 752 12.54 12.02 15.21
N GLY A 753 13.26 11.80 16.31
CA GLY A 753 14.72 11.70 16.32
C GLY A 753 15.42 13.07 16.30
N ILE A 754 14.87 14.06 16.98
CA ILE A 754 15.44 15.42 17.01
C ILE A 754 16.59 15.47 18.02
N SER A 755 17.80 15.72 17.55
CA SER A 755 18.96 15.98 18.41
C SER A 755 18.81 17.32 19.13
N LEU A 756 19.19 17.33 20.41
CA LEU A 756 19.23 18.54 21.20
C LEU A 756 20.32 19.52 20.70
N PRO A 757 20.12 20.84 20.81
CA PRO A 757 21.18 21.81 20.53
C PRO A 757 22.46 21.49 21.33
N PRO A 758 23.66 21.57 20.71
CA PRO A 758 24.92 21.29 21.39
C PRO A 758 25.07 22.00 22.73
N GLY A 759 25.36 21.24 23.79
CA GLY A 759 25.63 21.76 25.14
C GLY A 759 24.40 22.00 26.00
N TYR A 760 23.17 21.82 25.47
CA TYR A 760 21.94 22.02 26.21
C TYR A 760 21.86 21.17 27.49
N LEU A 761 22.04 19.85 27.39
CA LEU A 761 21.97 18.97 28.58
C LEU A 761 23.08 19.27 29.57
N ARG A 762 24.28 19.62 29.10
CA ARG A 762 25.43 19.94 29.95
C ARG A 762 25.11 21.10 30.88
N GLU A 763 24.51 22.17 30.35
CA GLU A 763 24.15 23.33 31.16
C GLU A 763 22.90 23.08 32.01
N ALA A 764 21.86 22.44 31.46
CA ALA A 764 20.65 22.11 32.21
C ALA A 764 20.97 21.23 33.43
N TYR A 765 21.75 20.17 33.26
CA TYR A 765 22.14 19.26 34.34
C TYR A 765 22.99 19.97 35.40
N ALA A 766 23.90 20.86 35.00
CA ALA A 766 24.67 21.66 35.95
C ALA A 766 23.77 22.56 36.81
N LYS A 767 22.79 23.23 36.20
CA LYS A 767 21.83 24.12 36.91
C LYS A 767 20.92 23.35 37.87
N VAL A 768 20.50 22.13 37.51
CA VAL A 768 19.68 21.25 38.34
C VAL A 768 20.47 20.73 39.55
N ARG A 769 21.70 20.25 39.33
CA ARG A 769 22.58 19.73 40.40
C ARG A 769 22.97 20.80 41.41
N GLN A 770 23.15 22.06 40.97
CA GLN A 770 23.40 23.20 41.88
C GLN A 770 22.28 23.40 42.91
N ARG A 771 21.07 22.90 42.65
CA ARG A 771 19.91 22.95 43.55
C ARG A 771 19.64 21.63 44.29
N GLY A 772 20.57 20.68 44.20
CA GLY A 772 20.46 19.36 44.83
C GLY A 772 19.54 18.37 44.12
N GLY A 773 19.03 18.71 42.92
CA GLY A 773 18.25 17.79 42.11
C GLY A 773 19.11 16.79 41.33
N VAL A 774 18.50 15.72 40.84
CA VAL A 774 19.15 14.70 40.00
C VAL A 774 18.77 14.83 38.52
N CYS A 775 19.62 14.29 37.64
CA CYS A 775 19.41 14.30 36.20
C CYS A 775 19.06 12.90 35.71
N ILE A 776 17.88 12.72 35.12
CA ILE A 776 17.38 11.45 34.61
C ILE A 776 17.47 11.46 33.09
N ALA A 777 18.19 10.48 32.52
CA ALA A 777 18.21 10.22 31.08
C ALA A 777 17.26 9.08 30.74
N ASP A 778 16.22 9.38 29.97
CA ASP A 778 15.32 8.37 29.41
C ASP A 778 15.90 7.79 28.12
N GLU A 779 16.53 6.62 28.24
CA GLU A 779 17.23 5.94 27.15
C GLU A 779 16.35 4.89 26.46
N VAL A 780 15.05 4.84 26.79
CA VAL A 780 14.14 3.78 26.32
C VAL A 780 14.02 3.74 24.78
N GLN A 781 14.17 4.87 24.10
CA GLN A 781 14.09 4.96 22.63
C GLN A 781 15.45 4.76 21.94
N VAL A 782 16.50 5.38 22.49
CA VAL A 782 17.76 5.67 21.79
C VAL A 782 19.01 5.04 22.38
N GLY A 783 18.91 4.39 23.54
CA GLY A 783 20.03 3.62 24.09
C GLY A 783 20.22 2.28 23.38
N TYR A 784 21.09 1.43 23.93
CA TYR A 784 21.47 0.13 23.34
C TYR A 784 22.09 0.28 21.93
N GLY A 785 22.96 1.28 21.75
CA GLY A 785 23.73 1.45 20.51
C GLY A 785 22.94 1.98 19.31
N ARG A 786 21.67 2.34 19.51
CA ARG A 786 20.73 2.67 18.44
C ARG A 786 21.17 3.85 17.56
N LEU A 787 21.84 4.84 18.15
CA LEU A 787 22.38 6.01 17.45
C LEU A 787 23.66 5.72 16.65
N GLY A 788 24.20 4.50 16.74
CA GLY A 788 25.38 4.02 16.00
C GLY A 788 26.70 4.47 16.61
N GLU A 789 26.92 5.78 16.78
CA GLU A 789 28.15 6.28 17.45
C GLU A 789 28.14 6.05 18.95
N TYR A 790 26.95 6.08 19.55
CA TYR A 790 26.75 6.10 20.99
C TYR A 790 26.01 4.86 21.47
N PHE A 791 26.41 4.32 22.61
CA PHE A 791 25.66 3.26 23.27
C PHE A 791 24.46 3.84 24.02
N TRP A 792 24.65 5.00 24.65
CA TRP A 792 23.63 5.79 25.32
C TRP A 792 23.46 7.14 24.63
N GLY A 793 22.23 7.60 24.38
CA GLY A 793 21.95 8.87 23.73
C GLY A 793 22.55 10.09 24.42
N PHE A 794 22.66 10.10 25.76
CA PHE A 794 23.26 11.22 26.47
C PHE A 794 24.73 11.48 26.13
N GLU A 795 25.43 10.47 25.58
CA GLU A 795 26.84 10.60 25.15
C GLU A 795 27.01 11.61 24.01
N GLU A 796 25.96 11.83 23.19
CA GLU A 796 25.94 12.85 22.13
C GLU A 796 26.17 14.26 22.70
N GLN A 797 25.66 14.53 23.90
CA GLN A 797 25.82 15.81 24.60
C GLN A 797 27.07 15.85 25.49
N GLY A 798 27.84 14.77 25.57
CA GLY A 798 29.05 14.67 26.39
C GLY A 798 28.77 14.79 27.89
N VAL A 799 27.63 14.28 28.36
CA VAL A 799 27.20 14.36 29.76
C VAL A 799 27.05 12.97 30.39
N VAL A 800 27.09 12.91 31.72
CA VAL A 800 26.76 11.70 32.49
C VAL A 800 25.56 12.05 33.38
N PRO A 801 24.42 11.33 33.28
CA PRO A 801 23.26 11.55 34.14
C PRO A 801 23.49 11.02 35.56
N ASP A 802 22.49 11.12 36.42
CA ASP A 802 22.47 10.53 37.77
C ASP A 802 21.65 9.23 37.81
N ILE A 803 20.66 9.13 36.92
CA ILE A 803 19.78 7.97 36.76
C ILE A 803 19.60 7.70 35.26
N ILE A 804 19.74 6.43 34.85
CA ILE A 804 19.47 5.97 33.48
C ILE A 804 18.24 5.06 33.54
N THR A 805 17.26 5.28 32.66
CA THR A 805 16.12 4.37 32.50
C THR A 805 16.13 3.72 31.12
N MET A 806 15.80 2.43 31.04
CA MET A 806 15.88 1.63 29.81
C MET A 806 14.80 0.54 29.78
N ALA A 807 14.32 0.17 28.58
CA ALA A 807 13.39 -0.93 28.33
C ALA A 807 13.42 -1.32 26.84
N LYS A 808 12.24 -1.54 26.21
CA LYS A 808 12.06 -1.81 24.77
C LYS A 808 13.06 -2.82 24.20
N GLY A 809 14.11 -2.35 23.52
CA GLY A 809 15.11 -3.19 22.87
C GLY A 809 15.82 -4.15 23.83
N MET A 810 15.96 -3.79 25.11
CA MET A 810 16.59 -4.61 26.15
C MET A 810 16.06 -6.05 26.25
N GLY A 811 14.79 -6.28 25.91
CA GLY A 811 14.18 -7.61 25.98
C GLY A 811 13.89 -8.28 24.64
N ASN A 812 14.17 -7.62 23.51
CA ASN A 812 13.75 -8.07 22.17
C ASN A 812 12.27 -8.53 22.10
N GLY A 813 11.37 -7.85 22.83
CA GLY A 813 9.94 -8.20 22.98
C GLY A 813 9.55 -8.79 24.33
N GLN A 814 10.48 -9.34 25.12
CA GLN A 814 10.24 -9.75 26.50
C GLN A 814 10.00 -8.51 27.39
N PRO A 815 8.95 -8.49 28.25
CA PRO A 815 8.75 -7.40 29.20
C PRO A 815 9.94 -7.27 30.16
N LEU A 816 10.71 -6.21 29.97
CA LEU A 816 11.94 -5.96 30.72
C LEU A 816 12.27 -4.46 30.66
N GLY A 817 12.63 -3.90 31.81
CA GLY A 817 13.19 -2.58 31.95
C GLY A 817 14.16 -2.51 33.11
N ALA A 818 14.95 -1.45 33.17
CA ALA A 818 15.93 -1.24 34.22
C ALA A 818 16.06 0.24 34.58
N VAL A 819 16.46 0.47 35.84
CA VAL A 819 17.00 1.74 36.32
C VAL A 819 18.42 1.51 36.78
N ILE A 820 19.38 2.21 36.20
CA ILE A 820 20.80 2.15 36.57
C ILE A 820 21.14 3.47 37.27
N THR A 821 21.74 3.40 38.46
CA THR A 821 22.08 4.59 39.25
C THR A 821 23.28 4.33 40.18
N ARG A 822 23.62 5.33 40.98
CA ARG A 822 24.66 5.29 42.01
C ARG A 822 24.07 4.83 43.34
N ARG A 823 24.90 4.17 44.17
CA ARG A 823 24.56 3.69 45.50
C ARG A 823 23.82 4.69 46.36
N GLU A 824 24.32 5.92 46.47
CA GLU A 824 23.75 6.94 47.34
C GLU A 824 22.32 7.34 46.96
N ILE A 825 21.95 7.24 45.68
CA ILE A 825 20.58 7.50 45.21
C ILE A 825 19.67 6.31 45.51
N ALA A 826 20.17 5.09 45.26
CA ALA A 826 19.42 3.86 45.56
C ALA A 826 19.13 3.69 47.06
N GLU A 827 20.13 3.94 47.91
CA GLU A 827 20.02 3.81 49.37
C GLU A 827 19.15 4.92 49.99
N ALA A 828 19.02 6.08 49.34
CA ALA A 828 18.07 7.12 49.76
C ALA A 828 16.61 6.63 49.69
N LEU A 829 16.24 5.87 48.64
CA LEU A 829 14.91 5.26 48.56
C LEU A 829 14.73 4.16 49.61
N GLU A 830 15.75 3.35 49.86
CA GLU A 830 15.69 2.30 50.89
C GLU A 830 15.40 2.88 52.28
N ALA A 831 15.96 4.05 52.59
CA ALA A 831 15.70 4.76 53.84
C ALA A 831 14.22 5.15 54.02
N GLU A 832 13.45 5.31 52.93
CA GLU A 832 12.00 5.53 52.96
C GLU A 832 11.18 4.22 52.93
N GLY A 833 11.79 3.10 52.55
CA GLY A 833 11.18 1.78 52.55
C GLY A 833 11.70 0.85 51.45
N TYR A 834 11.33 -0.44 51.51
CA TYR A 834 11.77 -1.41 50.52
C TYR A 834 11.03 -1.27 49.17
N PHE A 835 11.75 -1.50 48.06
CA PHE A 835 11.17 -1.63 46.72
C PHE A 835 11.06 -3.10 46.32
N PHE A 836 9.99 -3.47 45.62
CA PHE A 836 9.82 -4.82 45.06
C PHE A 836 8.95 -4.79 43.80
N SER A 837 9.46 -5.37 42.71
CA SER A 837 8.70 -5.69 41.50
C SER A 837 8.57 -7.20 41.36
N SER A 838 7.34 -7.71 41.31
CA SER A 838 7.07 -9.15 41.36
C SER A 838 7.71 -9.94 40.21
N ALA A 839 7.68 -9.41 38.99
CA ALA A 839 8.28 -10.02 37.80
C ALA A 839 9.61 -9.36 37.38
N GLY A 840 9.91 -8.19 37.97
CA GLY A 840 11.17 -7.47 37.75
C GLY A 840 12.36 -8.32 38.18
N GLY A 841 13.25 -8.58 37.23
CA GLY A 841 14.43 -9.42 37.44
C GLY A 841 14.16 -10.92 37.40
N SER A 842 12.99 -11.37 36.93
CA SER A 842 12.70 -12.81 36.76
C SER A 842 13.81 -13.55 35.97
N PRO A 843 14.10 -14.83 36.29
CA PRO A 843 15.16 -15.59 35.63
C PRO A 843 15.06 -15.60 34.10
N VAL A 844 13.85 -15.77 33.54
CA VAL A 844 13.64 -15.75 32.08
C VAL A 844 14.03 -14.41 31.49
N SER A 845 13.62 -13.29 32.11
CA SER A 845 13.89 -11.96 31.57
C SER A 845 15.36 -11.61 31.68
N CYS A 846 16.05 -12.01 32.77
CA CYS A 846 17.49 -11.84 32.89
C CYS A 846 18.29 -12.64 31.84
N ARG A 847 17.91 -13.91 31.59
CA ARG A 847 18.58 -14.73 30.57
C ARG A 847 18.33 -14.19 29.16
N ILE A 848 17.12 -13.71 28.87
CA ILE A 848 16.83 -13.04 27.60
C ILE A 848 17.63 -11.75 27.46
N GLY A 849 17.66 -10.88 28.47
CA GLY A 849 18.43 -9.63 28.45
C GLY A 849 19.92 -9.85 28.22
N MET A 850 20.52 -10.85 28.87
CA MET A 850 21.92 -11.24 28.60
C MET A 850 22.10 -11.77 27.17
N ALA A 851 21.18 -12.60 26.68
CA ALA A 851 21.24 -13.12 25.33
C ALA A 851 21.11 -12.02 24.27
N VAL A 852 20.32 -10.96 24.53
CA VAL A 852 20.26 -9.77 23.66
C VAL A 852 21.62 -9.09 23.55
N LEU A 853 22.27 -8.81 24.69
CA LEU A 853 23.61 -8.20 24.70
C LEU A 853 24.64 -9.08 23.97
N ASP A 854 24.58 -10.40 24.16
CA ASP A 854 25.47 -11.33 23.47
C ASP A 854 25.22 -11.33 21.96
N VAL A 855 23.98 -11.42 21.49
CA VAL A 855 23.69 -11.40 20.04
C VAL A 855 24.10 -10.08 19.42
N MET A 856 23.82 -8.95 20.08
CA MET A 856 24.23 -7.63 19.58
C MET A 856 25.75 -7.55 19.35
N ARG A 857 26.54 -8.11 20.26
CA ARG A 857 27.99 -8.22 20.12
C ARG A 857 28.38 -9.22 19.04
N ASP A 858 27.87 -10.46 19.13
CA ASP A 858 28.29 -11.60 18.32
C ASP A 858 27.96 -11.39 16.82
N GLU A 859 26.86 -10.70 16.52
CA GLU A 859 26.41 -10.38 15.15
C GLU A 859 26.80 -8.96 14.69
N GLY A 860 27.53 -8.20 15.50
CA GLY A 860 28.00 -6.85 15.14
C GLY A 860 26.88 -5.83 14.91
N LEU A 861 25.75 -5.95 15.63
CA LEU A 861 24.55 -5.15 15.36
C LEU A 861 24.75 -3.66 15.67
N TRP A 862 25.58 -3.32 16.65
CA TRP A 862 25.89 -1.92 16.96
C TRP A 862 26.74 -1.28 15.86
N ASP A 863 27.76 -1.99 15.36
CA ASP A 863 28.56 -1.52 14.22
C ASP A 863 27.70 -1.41 12.95
N ASN A 864 26.76 -2.33 12.75
CA ASN A 864 25.80 -2.24 11.65
C ASN A 864 24.94 -0.95 11.73
N ALA A 865 24.42 -0.61 12.91
CA ALA A 865 23.70 0.64 13.10
C ALA A 865 24.57 1.88 12.86
N ARG A 866 25.87 1.81 13.15
CA ARG A 866 26.83 2.88 12.80
C ARG A 866 27.02 3.00 11.30
N ASP A 867 27.40 1.92 10.63
CA ASP A 867 27.83 1.97 9.23
C ASP A 867 26.66 2.04 8.24
N VAL A 868 25.63 1.21 8.44
CA VAL A 868 24.42 1.24 7.61
C VAL A 868 23.54 2.42 7.99
N GLY A 869 23.51 2.85 9.25
CA GLY A 869 22.80 4.07 9.66
C GLY A 869 23.37 5.34 9.01
N ARG A 870 24.70 5.49 8.91
CA ARG A 870 25.34 6.58 8.15
C ARG A 870 24.94 6.56 6.67
N TYR A 871 24.94 5.37 6.06
CA TYR A 871 24.49 5.19 4.68
C TYR A 871 23.02 5.59 4.52
N PHE A 872 22.15 5.14 5.43
CA PHE A 872 20.73 5.46 5.43
C PHE A 872 20.48 6.96 5.57
N LYS A 873 21.16 7.62 6.51
CA LYS A 873 21.08 9.08 6.66
C LYS A 873 21.44 9.82 5.38
N ALA A 874 22.52 9.42 4.69
CA ALA A 874 22.94 10.04 3.44
C ALA A 874 21.89 9.85 2.32
N ARG A 875 21.29 8.66 2.24
CA ARG A 875 20.20 8.36 1.29
C ARG A 875 18.95 9.22 1.55
N LEU A 876 18.55 9.41 2.82
CA LEU A 876 17.45 10.31 3.18
C LEU A 876 17.78 11.77 2.86
N GLN A 877 19.01 12.22 3.10
CA GLN A 877 19.44 13.57 2.75
C GLN A 877 19.34 13.82 1.23
N ALA A 878 19.66 12.83 0.40
CA ALA A 878 19.48 12.95 -1.05
C ALA A 878 18.01 13.18 -1.46
N LEU A 879 17.05 12.63 -0.72
CA LEU A 879 15.63 12.93 -0.94
C LEU A 879 15.31 14.39 -0.57
N VAL A 880 15.84 14.88 0.55
CA VAL A 880 15.72 16.29 0.97
C VAL A 880 16.34 17.22 -0.09
N ASP A 881 17.42 16.82 -0.74
CA ASP A 881 18.05 17.64 -1.77
C ASP A 881 17.22 17.68 -3.07
N LYS A 882 16.46 16.62 -3.37
CA LYS A 882 15.72 16.44 -4.63
C LYS A 882 14.25 16.87 -4.57
N TYR A 883 13.54 16.57 -3.49
CA TYR A 883 12.08 16.71 -3.41
C TYR A 883 11.67 17.88 -2.49
N PRO A 884 10.97 18.92 -2.99
CA PRO A 884 10.58 20.08 -2.20
C PRO A 884 9.85 19.75 -0.89
N LEU A 885 8.98 18.74 -0.92
CA LEU A 885 8.19 18.27 0.22
C LEU A 885 9.05 17.67 1.35
N ALA A 886 10.21 17.10 1.02
CA ALA A 886 11.16 16.60 2.02
C ALA A 886 11.93 17.78 2.62
N GLY A 887 11.63 18.12 3.87
CA GLY A 887 12.16 19.29 4.57
C GLY A 887 13.49 19.04 5.27
N ALA A 888 13.58 17.94 6.02
CA ALA A 888 14.78 17.60 6.78
C ALA A 888 14.91 16.09 7.03
N ALA A 889 16.15 15.62 7.12
CA ALA A 889 16.48 14.31 7.66
C ALA A 889 17.04 14.50 9.09
N HIS A 890 16.44 13.85 10.08
CA HIS A 890 16.77 13.94 11.51
C HIS A 890 17.47 12.69 12.04
N GLY A 891 18.06 12.78 13.24
CA GLY A 891 18.69 11.68 13.96
C GLY A 891 19.95 11.08 13.34
N SER A 892 20.37 9.93 13.88
CA SER A 892 21.55 9.15 13.47
C SER A 892 21.36 7.65 13.73
N GLY A 893 22.27 6.84 13.19
CA GLY A 893 22.23 5.38 13.33
C GLY A 893 20.93 4.80 12.76
N PHE A 894 20.22 4.02 13.56
CA PHE A 894 18.88 3.50 13.23
C PHE A 894 17.77 4.18 14.05
N TYR A 895 17.97 5.43 14.48
CA TYR A 895 16.90 6.31 14.92
C TYR A 895 16.91 7.56 14.03
N LEU A 896 16.13 7.54 12.97
CA LEU A 896 16.11 8.57 11.94
C LEU A 896 14.69 9.14 11.79
N GLY A 897 14.62 10.33 11.22
CA GLY A 897 13.36 10.96 10.83
C GLY A 897 13.46 11.56 9.45
N LEU A 898 12.39 11.49 8.66
CA LEU A 898 12.22 12.30 7.46
C LEU A 898 11.01 13.21 7.67
N GLU A 899 11.26 14.51 7.86
CA GLU A 899 10.21 15.51 8.08
C GLU A 899 9.73 16.08 6.75
N LEU A 900 8.41 16.03 6.52
CA LEU A 900 7.77 16.61 5.36
C LEU A 900 7.13 17.97 5.67
N VAL A 901 7.40 18.96 4.83
CA VAL A 901 6.88 20.32 4.94
C VAL A 901 6.45 20.83 3.56
N ARG A 902 5.36 21.58 3.52
CA ARG A 902 4.82 22.14 2.27
C ARG A 902 5.66 23.28 1.71
N ASP A 903 6.30 24.02 2.60
CA ASP A 903 7.16 25.14 2.24
C ASP A 903 8.39 25.19 3.15
N ARG A 904 9.57 25.34 2.55
CA ARG A 904 10.86 25.29 3.25
C ARG A 904 11.21 26.56 4.02
N GLN A 905 10.46 27.65 3.82
CA GLN A 905 10.63 28.91 4.54
C GLN A 905 9.69 28.98 5.75
N THR A 906 8.40 28.72 5.53
CA THR A 906 7.39 28.72 6.59
C THR A 906 7.49 27.48 7.47
N LEU A 907 7.99 26.37 6.92
CA LEU A 907 8.01 25.04 7.55
C LEU A 907 6.60 24.54 7.92
N GLU A 908 5.60 24.89 7.10
CA GLU A 908 4.24 24.36 7.26
C GLU A 908 4.25 22.82 7.20
N PRO A 909 3.78 22.10 8.24
CA PRO A 909 3.74 20.65 8.26
C PRO A 909 2.89 20.05 7.13
N ALA A 910 3.40 18.99 6.49
CA ALA A 910 2.68 18.23 5.46
C ALA A 910 2.02 16.97 6.04
N THR A 911 1.10 17.16 7.00
CA THR A 911 0.47 16.07 7.78
C THR A 911 -0.28 15.09 6.89
N GLU A 912 -1.18 15.57 6.03
CA GLU A 912 -1.99 14.69 5.17
C GLU A 912 -1.12 13.95 4.15
N GLU A 913 -0.15 14.63 3.55
CA GLU A 913 0.78 14.05 2.57
C GLU A 913 1.65 12.95 3.22
N THR A 914 2.06 13.14 4.47
CA THR A 914 2.82 12.14 5.24
C THR A 914 1.99 10.89 5.51
N MET A 915 0.70 11.04 5.83
CA MET A 915 -0.22 9.91 5.99
C MET A 915 -0.42 9.15 4.67
N ILE A 916 -0.63 9.85 3.56
CA ILE A 916 -0.76 9.23 2.22
C ILE A 916 0.51 8.46 1.87
N LEU A 917 1.70 9.04 2.15
CA LEU A 917 2.97 8.35 1.95
C LEU A 917 3.06 7.07 2.78
N CYS A 918 2.66 7.08 4.06
CA CYS A 918 2.69 5.89 4.91
C CYS A 918 1.75 4.78 4.42
N ASP A 919 0.53 5.13 4.00
CA ASP A 919 -0.42 4.18 3.44
C ASP A 919 0.08 3.58 2.13
N ARG A 920 0.69 4.41 1.27
CA ARG A 920 1.28 3.95 0.01
C ARG A 920 2.50 3.05 0.23
N LEU A 921 3.35 3.36 1.21
CA LEU A 921 4.47 2.49 1.60
C LEU A 921 4.00 1.11 2.09
N ARG A 922 2.86 1.05 2.80
CA ARG A 922 2.25 -0.24 3.19
C ARG A 922 1.89 -1.08 1.98
N ASP A 923 1.28 -0.47 0.96
CA ASP A 923 0.94 -1.15 -0.30
C ASP A 923 2.20 -1.64 -1.04
N LEU A 924 3.33 -0.97 -0.84
CA LEU A 924 4.66 -1.37 -1.33
C LEU A 924 5.39 -2.33 -0.38
N GLY A 925 4.73 -2.90 0.63
CA GLY A 925 5.35 -3.90 1.53
C GLY A 925 6.27 -3.29 2.58
N ILE A 926 6.01 -2.07 3.04
CA ILE A 926 6.79 -1.39 4.07
C ILE A 926 5.86 -0.88 5.17
N PHE A 927 6.11 -1.24 6.42
CA PHE A 927 5.40 -0.61 7.53
C PHE A 927 6.11 0.66 7.98
N MET A 928 5.39 1.78 7.84
CA MET A 928 5.83 3.11 8.23
C MET A 928 4.67 3.88 8.88
N GLN A 929 4.98 4.77 9.82
CA GLN A 929 4.01 5.62 10.52
C GLN A 929 4.62 7.00 10.78
N PRO A 930 3.80 8.05 10.80
CA PRO A 930 4.24 9.35 11.23
C PRO A 930 4.38 9.45 12.75
N THR A 931 5.07 10.49 13.21
CA THR A 931 5.23 10.85 14.63
C THR A 931 5.33 12.37 14.81
N GLY A 932 5.43 12.80 16.07
CA GLY A 932 5.44 14.21 16.46
C GLY A 932 4.02 14.78 16.53
N ASP A 933 3.87 15.93 17.19
CA ASP A 933 2.56 16.54 17.44
C ASP A 933 1.81 16.95 16.17
N TYR A 934 2.53 17.12 15.06
CA TYR A 934 1.98 17.44 13.74
C TYR A 934 1.88 16.24 12.80
N LEU A 935 2.33 15.05 13.22
CA LEU A 935 2.29 13.82 12.42
C LEU A 935 2.86 13.96 10.99
N ASN A 936 3.90 14.77 10.81
CA ASN A 936 4.54 15.05 9.51
C ASN A 936 5.97 14.49 9.39
N ILE A 937 6.37 13.60 10.30
CA ILE A 937 7.72 13.02 10.33
C ILE A 937 7.64 11.50 10.26
N LEU A 938 8.27 10.87 9.28
CA LEU A 938 8.41 9.41 9.24
C LEU A 938 9.29 8.94 10.40
N LYS A 939 8.75 8.08 11.28
CA LYS A 939 9.45 7.59 12.48
C LYS A 939 10.31 6.36 12.21
N ILE A 940 11.52 6.55 11.67
CA ILE A 940 12.35 5.47 11.17
C ILE A 940 13.18 4.86 12.31
N LYS A 941 12.78 3.67 12.78
CA LYS A 941 13.44 2.94 13.88
C LYS A 941 13.45 1.41 13.67
N PRO A 942 14.05 0.92 12.58
CA PRO A 942 14.02 -0.50 12.23
C PRO A 942 14.81 -1.38 13.22
N PRO A 943 14.67 -2.72 13.19
CA PRO A 943 15.59 -3.63 13.89
C PRO A 943 17.08 -3.40 13.55
N MET A 944 18.00 -3.70 14.47
CA MET A 944 19.44 -3.44 14.28
C MET A 944 20.10 -4.37 13.26
N CYS A 945 19.41 -5.41 12.80
CA CYS A 945 19.87 -6.32 11.75
C CYS A 945 19.52 -5.85 10.31
N THR A 946 18.93 -4.65 10.17
CA THR A 946 18.60 -4.04 8.87
C THR A 946 19.83 -3.87 7.99
N THR A 947 19.67 -4.25 6.72
CA THR A 947 20.77 -4.28 5.74
C THR A 947 20.74 -3.06 4.81
N ARG A 948 21.81 -2.84 4.05
CA ARG A 948 21.82 -1.82 2.99
C ARG A 948 20.75 -2.06 1.92
N ALA A 949 20.50 -3.31 1.53
CA ALA A 949 19.46 -3.65 0.55
C ALA A 949 18.07 -3.24 1.05
N SER A 950 17.77 -3.46 2.33
CA SER A 950 16.51 -3.02 2.94
C SER A 950 16.42 -1.49 3.03
N VAL A 951 17.53 -0.80 3.29
CA VAL A 951 17.60 0.67 3.21
C VAL A 951 17.33 1.16 1.79
N ASP A 952 17.92 0.51 0.78
CA ASP A 952 17.71 0.86 -0.62
C ASP A 952 16.23 0.69 -0.99
N HIS A 953 15.65 -0.48 -0.71
CA HIS A 953 14.23 -0.74 -0.95
C HIS A 953 13.31 0.30 -0.29
N PHE A 954 13.59 0.68 0.97
CA PHE A 954 12.82 1.71 1.66
C PHE A 954 12.94 3.08 1.01
N VAL A 955 14.17 3.57 0.79
CA VAL A 955 14.39 4.92 0.26
C VAL A 955 13.91 5.01 -1.19
N ASP A 956 14.13 3.98 -2.01
CA ASP A 956 13.64 3.91 -3.39
C ASP A 956 12.10 3.93 -3.44
N SER A 957 11.44 3.28 -2.47
CA SER A 957 9.99 3.32 -2.35
C SER A 957 9.48 4.70 -1.91
N VAL A 958 10.15 5.36 -0.96
CA VAL A 958 9.82 6.76 -0.60
C VAL A 958 10.01 7.69 -1.80
N GLU A 959 11.12 7.53 -2.53
CA GLU A 959 11.43 8.30 -3.74
C GLU A 959 10.36 8.15 -4.81
N ARG A 960 9.93 6.91 -5.07
CA ARG A 960 8.84 6.58 -5.99
C ARG A 960 7.58 7.36 -5.62
N VAL A 961 7.13 7.26 -4.37
CA VAL A 961 5.88 7.88 -3.93
C VAL A 961 5.97 9.41 -3.91
N LEU A 962 7.12 9.99 -3.52
CA LEU A 962 7.34 11.43 -3.66
C LEU A 962 7.29 11.89 -5.13
N GLY A 963 7.67 11.02 -6.07
CA GLY A 963 7.55 11.23 -7.51
C GLY A 963 6.13 11.11 -8.07
N GLU A 964 5.20 10.48 -7.34
CA GLU A 964 3.79 10.28 -7.75
C GLU A 964 2.92 11.55 -7.55
N GLY A 965 3.44 12.61 -6.93
CA GLY A 965 2.76 13.90 -6.78
C GLY A 965 1.76 13.96 -5.60
N LEU A 966 2.27 13.78 -4.38
CA LEU A 966 1.51 13.82 -3.11
C LEU A 966 0.76 15.14 -2.89
#